data_AF-A0A803KVP4-F1
#
_entry.id   AF-A0A803KVP4-F1
#
_cell.length_a   1.000
_cell.length_b   1.000
_cell.length_c   1.000
_cell.angle_alpha   90.00
_cell.angle_beta   90.00
_cell.angle_gamma   90.00
#
_symmetry.space_group_name_H-M   'P 1'
#
loop_
_entity.id
_entity.type
_entity.pdbx_description
1 polymer ?
#
loop_
_entity_poly.entity_id
_entity_poly.type
_entity_poly.pdbx_seq_one_letter_code
_entity_poly.pdbx_strand_id
1 'polypeptide(L)'
;MFLVESKGGAIACMLFSLLFLGTWPAVLAFLERRGRLPQHTYLDYSITNLLAAVIIALTLGQMGDDKPGMPNFITQLYQDNWPSVLFAMVGGVVLSIGNLSTQYAWALVGLSVVEVVSASITVVIGTTLNYFLDDKINKAYILFPGVACFLIAVILGSLVHSSNASDNKKKLSHLSSGYEDKVVYISLLFLSWNKGASKDPENGKEVKVPAQFGTAEYLIELEDKRSIKVFDRSIWLGLAITFFSGICFSLFSPAFNLATNDQFHLLKKGVPHLVVYTAFFYFSVCCFVVAIVLNITFLYHPILNLPKSSIKAYIADSKGRGWALLAGLLCGFGNGLQFMGGQAAGYAAADAVQALPLVSTFWAVLLFGEYRKSSRRTYILLVSMLLMFVVAVAFLERRGRLPQHTYLDYSITNLLAAVIIALTLGQMGDAKPGMPNFLTQLHQDNWPCVLFAMVGGVVLSIGNLSTQYAWALVGLSVVEVVGSSITVVIGTTLNYFLDDKINKADNLFPGVACFLIAVILGSLVHSSNASDNKKKLSYLSSGFEDKAGKIAFDSNKGASVDPEKGRQTKEVAQFGTAEYLIELENKRSIKVLDKGIWLGLTITFFSGICFSMFSPAFNLATNDQFHLLQKGIPHLMVYTAFFYFSACCFVVAIVLNIIFLYYPILNLPKSSFKAYLADSEGRGWALLAGFLCGFGNGLQFMGGQAAGYAAADAVQALPLVSTFWAILLFGEYRKSSRRTYVLLVSMLLMFIVAVGILMASSGHRK
;
A
#
# COMPACT_ATOMS: atom_id res chain seq x y z
N MET A 1 15.45 -5.83 28.35
CA MET A 1 15.37 -4.88 27.21
C MET A 1 13.97 -4.89 26.62
N PHE A 2 13.51 -3.75 26.08
CA PHE A 2 12.21 -3.67 25.41
C PHE A 2 12.26 -4.46 24.10
N LEU A 3 11.25 -5.28 23.81
CA LEU A 3 11.16 -6.03 22.57
C LEU A 3 9.81 -5.77 21.90
N VAL A 4 9.84 -5.53 20.60
CA VAL A 4 8.63 -5.43 19.80
C VAL A 4 8.14 -6.85 19.50
N GLU A 5 7.36 -7.40 20.43
CA GLU A 5 6.86 -8.78 20.31
C GLU A 5 5.59 -8.86 19.44
N SER A 6 4.88 -7.74 19.27
CA SER A 6 3.64 -7.68 18.49
C SER A 6 3.87 -7.19 17.06
N LYS A 7 3.20 -7.84 16.09
CA LYS A 7 3.24 -7.45 14.68
C LYS A 7 2.66 -6.04 14.45
N GLY A 8 1.62 -5.67 15.20
CA GLY A 8 1.06 -4.31 15.17
C GLY A 8 2.09 -3.27 15.66
N GLY A 9 2.88 -3.59 16.69
CA GLY A 9 4.01 -2.79 17.11
C GLY A 9 5.08 -2.67 16.03
N ALA A 10 5.40 -3.77 15.34
CA ALA A 10 6.38 -3.77 14.24
C ALA A 10 5.94 -2.84 13.09
N ILE A 11 4.68 -2.92 12.68
CA ILE A 11 4.10 -2.06 11.64
C ILE A 11 4.10 -0.60 12.09
N ALA A 12 3.71 -0.31 13.33
CA ALA A 12 3.76 1.05 13.86
C ALA A 12 5.19 1.61 13.83
N CYS A 13 6.19 0.83 14.26
CA CYS A 13 7.60 1.19 14.16
C CYS A 13 8.01 1.51 12.71
N MET A 14 7.64 0.65 11.74
CA MET A 14 7.95 0.88 10.32
C MET A 14 7.26 2.13 9.77
N LEU A 15 6.01 2.42 10.13
CA LEU A 15 5.29 3.62 9.67
C LEU A 15 5.90 4.91 10.24
N PHE A 16 6.21 4.94 11.54
CA PHE A 16 6.91 6.09 12.14
C PHE A 16 8.32 6.24 11.58
N SER A 17 9.01 5.13 11.35
CA SER A 17 10.31 5.11 10.68
C SER A 17 10.23 5.74 9.29
N LEU A 18 9.24 5.36 8.48
CA LEU A 18 9.03 5.91 7.13
C LEU A 18 8.80 7.43 7.17
N LEU A 19 8.01 7.91 8.14
CA LEU A 19 7.78 9.34 8.32
C LEU A 19 9.08 10.09 8.65
N PHE A 20 9.87 9.58 9.60
CA PHE A 20 11.12 10.22 10.01
C PHE A 20 12.19 10.13 8.91
N LEU A 21 12.36 8.96 8.30
CA LEU A 21 13.35 8.71 7.26
C LEU A 21 13.04 9.44 5.94
N GLY A 22 11.76 9.68 5.63
CA GLY A 22 11.38 10.53 4.51
C GLY A 22 11.45 12.04 4.78
N THR A 23 11.54 12.47 6.05
CA THR A 23 11.54 13.89 6.41
C THR A 23 12.95 14.47 6.59
N TRP A 24 13.90 13.75 7.19
CA TRP A 24 15.26 14.28 7.38
C TRP A 24 15.98 14.72 6.09
N PRO A 25 15.81 14.05 4.92
CA PRO A 25 16.42 14.50 3.65
C PRO A 25 15.92 15.88 3.24
N ALA A 26 14.63 16.15 3.45
CA ALA A 26 14.03 17.45 3.16
C ALA A 26 14.61 18.54 4.05
N VAL A 27 14.87 18.26 5.33
CA VAL A 27 15.48 19.24 6.24
C VAL A 27 16.90 19.61 5.81
N LEU A 28 17.70 18.63 5.38
CA LEU A 28 19.05 18.90 4.89
C LEU A 28 19.07 19.63 3.54
N ALA A 29 18.22 19.21 2.60
CA ALA A 29 18.06 19.90 1.32
C ALA A 29 17.60 21.36 1.51
N PHE A 30 16.76 21.62 2.51
CA PHE A 30 16.34 22.98 2.84
C PHE A 30 17.51 23.86 3.33
N LEU A 31 18.43 23.29 4.12
CA LEU A 31 19.62 24.00 4.60
C LEU A 31 20.60 24.34 3.47
N GLU A 32 20.80 23.41 2.53
CA GLU A 32 21.59 23.63 1.32
C GLU A 32 21.03 24.81 0.50
N ARG A 33 19.71 24.82 0.27
CA ARG A 33 19.02 25.89 -0.45
C ARG A 33 19.07 27.25 0.24
N ARG A 34 19.28 27.27 1.56
CA ARG A 34 19.50 28.49 2.37
C ARG A 34 20.97 28.95 2.40
N GLY A 35 21.86 28.22 1.75
CA GLY A 35 23.27 28.57 1.64
C GLY A 35 24.14 28.05 2.77
N ARG A 36 23.62 27.20 3.67
CA ARG A 36 24.47 26.55 4.67
C ARG A 36 25.35 25.51 3.97
N LEU A 37 26.62 25.44 4.36
CA LEU A 37 27.57 24.50 3.78
C LEU A 37 27.19 23.06 4.13
N PRO A 38 27.20 22.12 3.14
CA PRO A 38 26.88 20.72 3.38
C PRO A 38 27.74 20.09 4.49
N GLN A 39 29.04 20.40 4.51
CA GLN A 39 29.98 19.85 5.48
C GLN A 39 29.72 20.30 6.93
N HIS A 40 29.24 21.54 7.13
CA HIS A 40 28.81 21.99 8.47
C HIS A 40 27.52 21.27 8.87
N THR A 41 26.60 21.18 7.93
CA THR A 41 25.29 20.58 8.11
C THR A 41 25.39 19.09 8.48
N TYR A 42 26.26 18.35 7.81
CA TYR A 42 26.42 16.91 8.05
C TYR A 42 27.13 16.60 9.36
N LEU A 43 28.08 17.44 9.79
CA LEU A 43 28.69 17.33 11.13
C LEU A 43 27.64 17.46 12.22
N ASP A 44 26.80 18.50 12.17
CA ASP A 44 25.71 18.70 13.14
C ASP A 44 24.72 17.51 13.12
N TYR A 45 24.31 17.06 11.92
CA TYR A 45 23.46 15.89 11.73
C TYR A 45 24.06 14.62 12.35
N SER A 46 25.36 14.38 12.17
CA SER A 46 26.01 13.16 12.65
C SER A 46 26.05 13.07 14.18
N ILE A 47 26.19 14.22 14.87
CA ILE A 47 26.20 14.29 16.33
C ILE A 47 24.86 13.83 16.90
N THR A 48 23.75 14.36 16.40
CA THR A 48 22.43 14.00 16.92
C THR A 48 21.91 12.67 16.41
N ASN A 49 22.38 12.20 15.25
CA ASN A 49 22.14 10.83 14.81
C ASN A 49 22.74 9.81 15.79
N LEU A 50 24.00 10.03 16.21
CA LEU A 50 24.62 9.21 17.26
C LEU A 50 23.88 9.37 18.60
N LEU A 51 23.50 10.60 18.98
CA LEU A 51 22.77 10.86 20.21
C LEU A 51 21.45 10.07 20.28
N ALA A 52 20.68 10.01 19.18
CA ALA A 52 19.45 9.23 19.12
C ALA A 52 19.71 7.73 19.36
N ALA A 53 20.79 7.18 18.78
CA ALA A 53 21.19 5.79 19.02
C ALA A 53 21.59 5.54 20.48
N VAL A 54 22.35 6.47 21.08
CA VAL A 54 22.71 6.42 22.51
C VAL A 54 21.47 6.45 23.40
N ILE A 55 20.52 7.34 23.11
CA ILE A 55 19.25 7.43 23.85
C ILE A 55 18.49 6.10 23.74
N ILE A 56 18.33 5.56 22.53
CA ILE A 56 17.61 4.30 22.31
C ILE A 56 18.31 3.14 23.04
N ALA A 57 19.64 3.05 22.97
CA ALA A 57 20.41 1.99 23.62
C ALA A 57 20.34 2.04 25.16
N LEU A 58 20.47 3.24 25.74
CA LEU A 58 20.43 3.43 27.20
C LEU A 58 19.02 3.40 27.78
N THR A 59 17.98 3.55 26.95
CA THR A 59 16.58 3.47 27.39
C THR A 59 15.99 2.10 27.03
N LEU A 60 15.56 1.92 25.78
CA LEU A 60 14.91 0.68 25.30
C LEU A 60 15.84 -0.54 25.40
N GLY A 61 17.14 -0.35 25.17
CA GLY A 61 18.15 -1.41 25.33
C GLY A 61 18.48 -1.78 26.79
N GLN A 62 18.06 -0.99 27.77
CA GLN A 62 18.22 -1.26 29.20
C GLN A 62 16.92 -1.59 29.93
N MET A 63 15.76 -1.32 29.32
CA MET A 63 14.47 -1.44 29.99
C MET A 63 14.09 -2.91 30.24
N GLY A 64 13.95 -3.31 31.51
CA GLY A 64 13.56 -4.67 31.94
C GLY A 64 14.73 -5.64 32.14
N ASP A 65 14.45 -6.78 32.76
CA ASP A 65 15.46 -7.76 33.19
C ASP A 65 16.14 -8.51 32.01
N ASP A 66 17.36 -9.01 32.26
CA ASP A 66 18.09 -9.88 31.34
C ASP A 66 17.31 -11.19 31.11
N LYS A 67 17.01 -11.51 29.84
CA LYS A 67 16.36 -12.77 29.46
C LYS A 67 17.42 -13.79 29.00
N PRO A 68 17.22 -15.11 29.19
CA PRO A 68 18.14 -16.12 28.66
C PRO A 68 18.36 -15.97 27.15
N GLY A 69 19.63 -15.81 26.74
CA GLY A 69 20.01 -15.62 25.33
C GLY A 69 19.81 -14.20 24.78
N MET A 70 19.32 -13.25 25.60
CA MET A 70 19.01 -11.87 25.20
C MET A 70 19.42 -10.88 26.30
N PRO A 71 20.74 -10.62 26.45
CA PRO A 71 21.26 -9.69 27.45
C PRO A 71 20.86 -8.24 27.14
N ASN A 72 20.76 -7.43 28.18
CA ASN A 72 20.63 -5.99 28.09
C ASN A 72 21.88 -5.36 27.45
N PHE A 73 21.71 -4.16 26.89
CA PHE A 73 22.77 -3.41 26.19
C PHE A 73 24.11 -3.36 26.96
N ILE A 74 24.13 -2.86 28.20
CA ILE A 74 25.35 -2.78 29.03
C ILE A 74 25.98 -4.14 29.28
N THR A 75 25.19 -5.16 29.63
CA THR A 75 25.68 -6.54 29.82
C THR A 75 26.33 -7.08 28.54
N GLN A 76 25.75 -6.75 27.38
CA GLN A 76 26.23 -7.21 26.09
C GLN A 76 27.54 -6.54 25.63
N LEU A 77 27.88 -5.35 26.14
CA LEU A 77 29.15 -4.66 25.82
C LEU A 77 30.39 -5.42 26.31
N TYR A 78 30.26 -6.29 27.32
CA TYR A 78 31.37 -7.06 27.88
C TYR A 78 31.51 -8.46 27.26
N GLN A 79 30.69 -8.80 26.26
CA GLN A 79 30.68 -10.12 25.63
C GLN A 79 31.59 -10.18 24.40
N ASP A 80 32.12 -11.37 24.11
CA ASP A 80 32.97 -11.62 22.93
C ASP A 80 32.12 -11.86 21.67
N ASN A 81 31.46 -10.80 21.18
CA ASN A 81 30.57 -10.80 20.02
C ASN A 81 31.12 -9.99 18.83
N TRP A 82 32.45 -9.84 18.77
CA TRP A 82 33.15 -9.02 17.77
C TRP A 82 32.79 -9.29 16.30
N PRO A 83 32.61 -10.54 15.83
CA PRO A 83 32.19 -10.78 14.44
C PRO A 83 30.87 -10.08 14.09
N SER A 84 29.87 -10.18 14.96
CA SER A 84 28.59 -9.47 14.79
C SER A 84 28.74 -7.96 14.90
N VAL A 85 29.55 -7.47 15.84
CA VAL A 85 29.85 -6.04 15.97
C VAL A 85 30.47 -5.49 14.69
N LEU A 86 31.41 -6.21 14.07
CA LEU A 86 32.03 -5.81 12.80
C LEU A 86 31.01 -5.68 11.66
N PHE A 87 30.03 -6.59 11.56
CA PHE A 87 28.95 -6.45 10.58
C PHE A 87 28.08 -5.20 10.83
N ALA A 88 27.75 -4.91 12.09
CA ALA A 88 27.04 -3.68 12.44
C ALA A 88 27.85 -2.43 12.08
N MET A 89 29.15 -2.44 12.36
CA MET A 89 30.08 -1.37 11.99
C MET A 89 30.16 -1.17 10.47
N VAL A 90 30.27 -2.25 9.69
CA VAL A 90 30.24 -2.21 8.21
C VAL A 90 28.94 -1.59 7.70
N GLY A 91 27.80 -2.01 8.25
CA GLY A 91 26.50 -1.40 7.95
C GLY A 91 26.50 0.11 8.19
N GLY A 92 27.10 0.56 9.29
CA GLY A 92 27.20 1.98 9.63
C GLY A 92 28.10 2.76 8.68
N VAL A 93 29.22 2.17 8.25
CA VAL A 93 30.13 2.77 7.25
C VAL A 93 29.39 2.99 5.94
N VAL A 94 28.74 1.95 5.39
CA VAL A 94 28.07 2.07 4.09
C VAL A 94 26.88 3.02 4.15
N LEU A 95 26.07 3.01 5.23
CA LEU A 95 24.98 3.98 5.38
C LEU A 95 25.51 5.42 5.43
N SER A 96 26.58 5.69 6.19
CA SER A 96 27.13 7.04 6.34
C SER A 96 27.70 7.58 5.02
N ILE A 97 28.37 6.73 4.24
CA ILE A 97 28.86 7.08 2.90
C ILE A 97 27.68 7.38 1.97
N GLY A 98 26.62 6.56 2.01
CA GLY A 98 25.41 6.80 1.23
C GLY A 98 24.72 8.12 1.60
N ASN A 99 24.46 8.36 2.89
CA ASN A 99 23.79 9.57 3.39
C ASN A 99 24.59 10.84 3.07
N LEU A 100 25.93 10.78 3.15
CA LEU A 100 26.77 11.89 2.75
C LEU A 100 26.69 12.12 1.23
N SER A 101 26.66 11.05 0.44
CA SER A 101 26.52 11.11 -1.02
C SER A 101 25.19 11.71 -1.45
N THR A 102 24.06 11.30 -0.85
CA THR A 102 22.73 11.86 -1.17
C THR A 102 22.66 13.36 -0.88
N GLN A 103 23.33 13.85 0.16
CA GLN A 103 23.37 15.28 0.49
C GLN A 103 23.84 16.13 -0.68
N TYR A 104 24.87 15.67 -1.41
CA TYR A 104 25.35 16.35 -2.60
C TYR A 104 24.46 16.06 -3.83
N ALA A 105 23.85 14.88 -3.90
CA ALA A 105 22.97 14.50 -5.01
C ALA A 105 21.67 15.31 -5.06
N TRP A 106 21.05 15.63 -3.90
CA TRP A 106 19.80 16.40 -3.85
C TRP A 106 19.93 17.76 -4.53
N ALA A 107 21.07 18.40 -4.36
CA ALA A 107 21.38 19.65 -5.01
C ALA A 107 21.39 19.52 -6.54
N LEU A 108 21.96 18.44 -7.08
CA LEU A 108 22.19 18.25 -8.52
C LEU A 108 20.96 17.72 -9.28
N VAL A 109 20.20 16.80 -8.67
CA VAL A 109 19.12 16.06 -9.36
C VAL A 109 17.72 16.37 -8.79
N GLY A 110 17.66 16.90 -7.56
CA GLY A 110 16.41 17.17 -6.83
C GLY A 110 16.04 16.07 -5.84
N LEU A 111 15.35 16.45 -4.76
CA LEU A 111 15.04 15.56 -3.64
C LEU A 111 14.23 14.35 -4.10
N SER A 112 13.17 14.61 -4.86
CA SER A 112 12.21 13.59 -5.29
C SER A 112 12.85 12.48 -6.13
N VAL A 113 13.89 12.78 -6.90
CA VAL A 113 14.50 11.80 -7.82
C VAL A 113 15.58 10.98 -7.12
N VAL A 114 16.40 11.64 -6.30
CA VAL A 114 17.44 10.97 -5.52
C VAL A 114 16.84 9.92 -4.60
N GLU A 115 15.78 10.29 -3.86
CA GLU A 115 15.12 9.39 -2.92
C GLU A 115 14.48 8.21 -3.64
N VAL A 116 13.80 8.43 -4.79
CA VAL A 116 13.17 7.36 -5.56
C VAL A 116 14.20 6.36 -6.10
N VAL A 117 15.27 6.85 -6.73
CA VAL A 117 16.28 5.98 -7.33
C VAL A 117 17.03 5.20 -6.25
N SER A 118 17.47 5.86 -5.19
CA SER A 118 18.22 5.23 -4.10
C SER A 118 17.37 4.23 -3.32
N ALA A 119 16.13 4.57 -2.96
CA ALA A 119 15.20 3.69 -2.28
C ALA A 119 14.93 2.41 -3.07
N SER A 120 14.70 2.51 -4.38
CA SER A 120 14.41 1.33 -5.18
C SER A 120 15.63 0.45 -5.43
N ILE A 121 16.84 1.01 -5.57
CA ILE A 121 18.07 0.20 -5.60
C ILE A 121 18.23 -0.54 -4.26
N THR A 122 17.94 0.15 -3.16
CA THR A 122 17.95 -0.41 -1.80
C THR A 122 16.98 -1.59 -1.69
N VAL A 123 15.74 -1.44 -2.16
CA VAL A 123 14.75 -2.52 -2.13
C VAL A 123 15.15 -3.66 -3.06
N VAL A 124 15.55 -3.38 -4.30
CA VAL A 124 15.86 -4.44 -5.26
C VAL A 124 17.02 -5.31 -4.80
N ILE A 125 18.10 -4.71 -4.31
CA ILE A 125 19.29 -5.46 -3.88
C ILE A 125 19.15 -5.88 -2.40
N GLY A 126 18.87 -4.93 -1.51
CA GLY A 126 18.82 -5.13 -0.07
C GLY A 126 17.71 -6.09 0.35
N THR A 127 16.49 -5.92 -0.14
CA THR A 127 15.38 -6.83 0.18
C THR A 127 15.62 -8.22 -0.37
N THR A 128 16.24 -8.33 -1.55
CA THR A 128 16.60 -9.64 -2.14
C THR A 128 17.64 -10.34 -1.28
N LEU A 129 18.70 -9.65 -0.85
CA LEU A 129 19.71 -10.21 0.05
C LEU A 129 19.11 -10.59 1.40
N ASN A 130 18.38 -9.68 2.04
CA ASN A 130 17.69 -9.94 3.30
C ASN A 130 16.69 -11.09 3.21
N TYR A 131 16.02 -11.28 2.08
CA TYR A 131 15.10 -12.40 1.90
C TYR A 131 15.82 -13.75 2.05
N PHE A 132 17.04 -13.86 1.51
CA PHE A 132 17.85 -15.07 1.65
C PHE A 132 18.53 -15.16 3.02
N LEU A 133 18.95 -14.02 3.59
CA LEU A 133 19.52 -13.94 4.93
C LEU A 133 18.50 -14.11 6.06
N ASP A 134 17.21 -13.96 5.80
CA ASP A 134 16.14 -14.24 6.77
C ASP A 134 15.59 -15.66 6.55
N ASP A 135 16.36 -16.62 6.03
CA ASP A 135 15.88 -17.99 5.73
C ASP A 135 14.53 -18.04 4.99
N LYS A 136 14.27 -17.03 4.15
CA LYS A 136 13.03 -16.87 3.39
C LYS A 136 11.77 -16.76 4.28
N ILE A 137 11.86 -16.14 5.47
CA ILE A 137 10.68 -15.97 6.36
C ILE A 137 9.52 -15.24 5.67
N ASN A 138 9.87 -14.29 4.80
CA ASN A 138 8.92 -13.48 4.07
C ASN A 138 8.37 -14.24 2.85
N LYS A 139 7.14 -13.95 2.43
CA LYS A 139 6.53 -14.70 1.32
C LYS A 139 7.01 -14.13 -0.01
N ALA A 140 7.85 -14.87 -0.75
CA ALA A 140 8.41 -14.44 -2.05
C ALA A 140 7.36 -13.91 -3.03
N TYR A 141 6.23 -14.60 -3.16
CA TYR A 141 5.14 -14.22 -4.07
C TYR A 141 4.44 -12.90 -3.71
N ILE A 142 4.75 -12.33 -2.54
CA ILE A 142 4.22 -11.06 -2.03
C ILE A 142 5.33 -10.01 -2.07
N LEU A 143 6.51 -10.40 -1.57
CA LEU A 143 7.70 -9.57 -1.50
C LEU A 143 8.14 -9.09 -2.88
N PHE A 144 8.34 -10.00 -3.83
CA PHE A 144 8.91 -9.66 -5.14
C PHE A 144 7.99 -8.88 -6.08
N PRO A 145 6.65 -9.04 -6.06
CA PRO A 145 5.77 -8.08 -6.72
C PRO A 145 5.87 -6.66 -6.14
N GLY A 146 6.01 -6.53 -4.82
CA GLY A 146 6.33 -5.25 -4.18
C GLY A 146 7.64 -4.67 -4.72
N VAL A 147 8.72 -5.47 -4.76
CA VAL A 147 10.01 -5.09 -5.36
C VAL A 147 9.86 -4.68 -6.84
N ALA A 148 9.02 -5.38 -7.62
CA ALA A 148 8.75 -5.03 -9.01
C ALA A 148 8.03 -3.67 -9.14
N CYS A 149 7.12 -3.32 -8.22
CA CYS A 149 6.53 -1.99 -8.17
C CYS A 149 7.58 -0.90 -7.89
N PHE A 150 8.57 -1.17 -7.02
CA PHE A 150 9.71 -0.26 -6.81
C PHE A 150 10.56 -0.07 -8.08
N LEU A 151 10.78 -1.14 -8.87
CA LEU A 151 11.45 -1.03 -10.17
C LEU A 151 10.68 -0.15 -11.16
N ILE A 152 9.36 -0.33 -11.25
CA ILE A 152 8.50 0.53 -12.08
C ILE A 152 8.56 1.98 -11.58
N ALA A 153 8.56 2.19 -10.26
CA ALA A 153 8.67 3.51 -9.67
C ALA A 153 9.99 4.22 -10.02
N VAL A 154 11.13 3.52 -10.14
CA VAL A 154 12.40 4.10 -10.63
C VAL A 154 12.28 4.61 -12.05
N ILE A 155 11.69 3.78 -12.92
CA ILE A 155 11.54 4.13 -14.32
C ILE A 155 10.67 5.38 -14.42
N LEU A 156 9.54 5.41 -13.71
CA LEU A 156 8.67 6.57 -13.64
C LEU A 156 9.38 7.79 -13.04
N GLY A 157 10.14 7.65 -11.96
CA GLY A 157 10.90 8.75 -11.36
C GLY A 157 11.98 9.33 -12.29
N SER A 158 12.65 8.46 -13.05
CA SER A 158 13.60 8.89 -14.10
C SER A 158 12.88 9.68 -15.20
N LEU A 159 11.68 9.25 -15.59
CA LEU A 159 10.85 9.96 -16.57
C LEU A 159 10.31 11.29 -16.02
N VAL A 160 9.89 11.34 -14.74
CA VAL A 160 9.49 12.57 -14.04
C VAL A 160 10.64 13.57 -14.08
N HIS A 161 11.86 13.13 -13.77
CA HIS A 161 13.04 13.97 -13.79
C HIS A 161 13.32 14.55 -15.19
N SER A 162 13.38 13.69 -16.21
CA SER A 162 13.63 14.10 -17.60
C SER A 162 12.58 15.11 -18.09
N SER A 163 11.31 14.88 -17.74
CA SER A 163 10.21 15.79 -18.04
C SER A 163 10.37 17.13 -17.31
N ASN A 164 10.70 17.12 -16.01
CA ASN A 164 10.86 18.34 -15.22
C ASN A 164 12.10 19.15 -15.60
N ALA A 165 13.21 18.49 -15.95
CA ALA A 165 14.41 19.16 -16.46
C ALA A 165 14.13 19.90 -17.77
N SER A 166 13.33 19.28 -18.65
CA SER A 166 12.85 19.92 -19.88
C SER A 166 11.95 21.14 -19.59
N ASP A 167 11.07 21.03 -18.60
CA ASP A 167 10.21 22.14 -18.16
C ASP A 167 11.04 23.30 -17.57
N ASN A 168 12.07 23.01 -16.76
CA ASN A 168 12.97 24.02 -16.20
C ASN A 168 13.81 24.72 -17.28
N LYS A 169 14.31 23.98 -18.27
CA LYS A 169 15.00 24.56 -19.42
C LYS A 169 14.11 25.52 -20.20
N LYS A 170 12.83 25.19 -20.38
CA LYS A 170 11.85 26.07 -21.04
C LYS A 170 11.57 27.34 -20.24
N LYS A 171 11.39 27.22 -18.92
CA LYS A 171 11.21 28.37 -18.01
C LYS A 171 12.36 29.36 -18.17
N LEU A 172 13.60 28.87 -18.18
CA LEU A 172 14.81 29.69 -18.33
C LEU A 172 14.99 30.26 -19.75
N SER A 173 14.60 29.55 -20.81
CA SER A 173 14.75 30.04 -22.19
C SER A 173 13.85 31.21 -22.54
N HIS A 174 12.70 31.36 -21.86
CA HIS A 174 11.82 32.51 -22.06
C HIS A 174 12.44 33.83 -21.58
N LEU A 175 13.43 33.78 -20.69
CA LEU A 175 14.23 34.95 -20.32
C LEU A 175 15.28 35.25 -21.40
N SER A 176 15.90 34.24 -22.02
CA SER A 176 17.08 34.43 -22.89
C SER A 176 16.79 34.76 -24.36
N SER A 177 15.55 35.07 -24.76
CA SER A 177 15.14 35.15 -26.19
C SER A 177 15.70 36.36 -26.97
N GLY A 178 16.86 36.91 -26.58
CA GLY A 178 17.53 38.01 -27.27
C GLY A 178 19.06 38.01 -27.20
N TYR A 179 19.71 36.97 -26.66
CA TYR A 179 21.18 36.91 -26.54
C TYR A 179 21.72 35.52 -26.91
N GLU A 180 22.78 35.48 -27.73
CA GLU A 180 23.40 34.23 -28.23
C GLU A 180 24.13 33.42 -27.13
N ASP A 181 24.60 34.09 -26.07
CA ASP A 181 25.35 33.44 -24.99
C ASP A 181 24.56 33.40 -23.67
N LYS A 182 24.08 32.19 -23.32
CA LYS A 182 23.19 31.95 -22.16
C LYS A 182 23.86 32.25 -20.82
N VAL A 183 25.18 32.04 -20.72
CA VAL A 183 25.93 32.19 -19.47
C VAL A 183 26.15 33.67 -19.13
N VAL A 184 26.43 34.48 -20.15
CA VAL A 184 26.59 35.93 -20.05
C VAL A 184 25.24 36.59 -19.73
N TYR A 185 24.15 36.14 -20.37
CA TYR A 185 22.80 36.68 -20.13
C TYR A 185 22.29 36.38 -18.71
N ILE A 186 22.44 35.15 -18.19
CA ILE A 186 22.05 34.81 -16.82
C ILE A 186 22.85 35.67 -15.82
N SER A 187 24.17 35.83 -16.02
CA SER A 187 25.01 36.70 -15.19
C SER A 187 24.61 38.19 -15.26
N LEU A 188 24.19 38.68 -16.43
CA LEU A 188 23.66 40.03 -16.62
C LEU A 188 22.27 40.23 -15.97
N LEU A 189 21.40 39.22 -16.02
CA LEU A 189 20.11 39.19 -15.31
C LEU A 189 20.32 39.21 -13.78
N PHE A 190 21.31 38.47 -13.28
CA PHE A 190 21.74 38.50 -11.89
C PHE A 190 22.15 39.92 -11.45
N LEU A 191 22.94 40.61 -12.28
CA LEU A 191 23.36 42.00 -12.02
C LEU A 191 22.21 43.00 -12.14
N SER A 192 21.26 42.77 -13.06
CA SER A 192 20.09 43.62 -13.30
C SER A 192 19.04 43.48 -12.18
N TRP A 193 18.75 42.26 -11.73
CA TRP A 193 17.81 42.00 -10.63
C TRP A 193 18.29 42.60 -9.31
N ASN A 194 19.60 42.58 -9.04
CA ASN A 194 20.16 43.26 -7.87
C ASN A 194 20.09 44.79 -7.93
N LYS A 195 19.81 45.40 -9.11
CA LYS A 195 19.57 46.84 -9.26
C LYS A 195 18.09 47.24 -9.17
N GLY A 196 17.16 46.29 -9.24
CA GLY A 196 15.71 46.52 -9.33
C GLY A 196 14.97 46.61 -7.99
N ALA A 197 15.60 47.08 -6.91
CA ALA A 197 14.93 47.26 -5.63
C ALA A 197 14.12 48.57 -5.61
N SER A 198 12.79 48.49 -5.46
CA SER A 198 11.99 49.68 -5.14
C SER A 198 12.24 50.08 -3.69
N LYS A 199 12.63 51.35 -3.48
CA LYS A 199 12.76 51.92 -2.13
C LYS A 199 11.37 52.18 -1.56
N ASP A 200 11.12 51.64 -0.37
CA ASP A 200 9.97 52.01 0.45
C ASP A 200 10.13 53.49 0.89
N PRO A 201 9.21 54.40 0.53
CA PRO A 201 9.35 55.82 0.81
C PRO A 201 9.31 56.17 2.30
N GLU A 202 8.80 55.29 3.18
CA GLU A 202 8.70 55.57 4.62
C GLU A 202 9.84 55.00 5.46
N ASN A 203 10.53 53.94 5.01
CA ASN A 203 11.51 53.23 5.85
C ASN A 203 12.86 52.92 5.18
N GLY A 204 13.09 53.32 3.92
CA GLY A 204 14.39 53.19 3.25
C GLY A 204 14.93 51.76 3.09
N LYS A 205 14.13 50.72 3.43
CA LYS A 205 14.48 49.31 3.26
C LYS A 205 14.00 48.83 1.89
N GLU A 206 14.88 48.14 1.17
CA GLU A 206 14.55 47.47 -0.08
C GLU A 206 13.56 46.32 0.20
N VAL A 207 12.33 46.43 -0.31
CA VAL A 207 11.35 45.34 -0.24
C VAL A 207 11.47 44.50 -1.52
N LYS A 208 12.25 43.41 -1.46
CA LYS A 208 12.28 42.39 -2.53
C LYS A 208 11.08 41.46 -2.36
N VAL A 209 10.12 41.52 -3.30
CA VAL A 209 9.03 40.53 -3.37
C VAL A 209 9.64 39.17 -3.72
N PRO A 210 9.45 38.12 -2.90
CA PRO A 210 10.03 36.81 -3.17
C PRO A 210 9.46 36.21 -4.45
N ALA A 211 10.32 35.65 -5.32
CA ALA A 211 9.88 35.08 -6.58
C ALA A 211 8.94 33.88 -6.35
N GLN A 212 7.92 33.74 -7.20
CA GLN A 212 6.96 32.64 -7.09
C GLN A 212 7.59 31.30 -7.48
N PHE A 213 7.30 30.24 -6.71
CA PHE A 213 7.74 28.88 -7.04
C PHE A 213 7.41 28.49 -8.48
N GLY A 214 8.40 27.90 -9.16
CA GLY A 214 8.26 27.39 -10.52
C GLY A 214 8.39 28.44 -11.62
N THR A 215 8.75 29.69 -11.31
CA THR A 215 9.17 30.68 -12.32
C THR A 215 10.68 30.67 -12.53
N ALA A 216 11.14 31.31 -13.59
CA ALA A 216 12.55 31.39 -13.92
C ALA A 216 13.31 32.31 -12.95
N GLU A 217 12.68 33.39 -12.48
CA GLU A 217 13.23 34.29 -11.45
C GLU A 217 13.47 33.54 -10.13
N TYR A 218 12.56 32.64 -9.75
CA TYR A 218 12.74 31.80 -8.56
C TYR A 218 13.92 30.84 -8.69
N LEU A 219 14.15 30.26 -9.87
CA LEU A 219 15.31 29.39 -10.10
C LEU A 219 16.62 30.17 -10.01
N ILE A 220 16.65 31.41 -10.52
CA ILE A 220 17.81 32.31 -10.42
C ILE A 220 18.05 32.72 -8.96
N GLU A 221 17.00 33.11 -8.23
CA GLU A 221 17.09 33.48 -6.80
C GLU A 221 17.55 32.28 -5.94
N LEU A 222 17.06 31.08 -6.24
CA LEU A 222 17.49 29.85 -5.57
C LEU A 222 18.96 29.54 -5.86
N GLU A 223 19.40 29.69 -7.11
CA GLU A 223 20.79 29.50 -7.51
C GLU A 223 21.73 30.49 -6.81
N ASP A 224 21.30 31.73 -6.54
CA ASP A 224 22.06 32.70 -5.75
C ASP A 224 22.24 32.23 -4.30
N LYS A 225 21.14 31.83 -3.66
CA LYS A 225 21.07 31.56 -2.21
C LYS A 225 21.70 30.24 -1.81
N ARG A 226 21.61 29.22 -2.66
CA ARG A 226 22.06 27.86 -2.34
C ARG A 226 23.57 27.76 -2.24
N SER A 227 24.04 26.78 -1.46
CA SER A 227 25.48 26.56 -1.25
C SER A 227 26.14 25.82 -2.42
N ILE A 228 25.47 24.84 -3.03
CA ILE A 228 26.01 24.09 -4.19
C ILE A 228 25.49 24.72 -5.48
N LYS A 229 26.37 25.27 -6.33
CA LYS A 229 25.96 25.81 -7.64
C LYS A 229 25.80 24.70 -8.68
N VAL A 230 24.73 24.75 -9.47
CA VAL A 230 24.25 23.64 -10.31
C VAL A 230 23.99 24.01 -11.77
N PHE A 231 23.82 25.30 -12.11
CA PHE A 231 23.54 25.67 -13.51
C PHE A 231 24.61 25.23 -14.52
N ASP A 232 25.88 25.13 -14.11
CA ASP A 232 26.99 24.67 -14.97
C ASP A 232 27.39 23.20 -14.72
N ARG A 233 26.60 22.44 -13.95
CA ARG A 233 26.96 21.08 -13.54
C ARG A 233 26.22 20.02 -14.36
N SER A 234 26.95 18.97 -14.70
CA SER A 234 26.39 17.82 -15.42
C SER A 234 25.41 17.07 -14.54
N ILE A 235 24.19 16.88 -15.06
CA ILE A 235 23.13 16.08 -14.44
C ILE A 235 23.59 14.61 -14.26
N TRP A 236 24.45 14.11 -15.16
CA TRP A 236 25.00 12.76 -15.08
C TRP A 236 25.85 12.54 -13.84
N LEU A 237 26.56 13.58 -13.36
CA LEU A 237 27.31 13.51 -12.12
C LEU A 237 26.37 13.29 -10.93
N GLY A 238 25.26 14.02 -10.88
CA GLY A 238 24.26 13.87 -9.82
C GLY A 238 23.59 12.48 -9.84
N LEU A 239 23.26 11.96 -11.02
CA LEU A 239 22.71 10.61 -11.17
C LEU A 239 23.72 9.52 -10.77
N ALA A 240 25.01 9.69 -11.12
CA ALA A 240 26.06 8.76 -10.70
C ALA A 240 26.22 8.70 -9.18
N ILE A 241 26.22 9.86 -8.51
CA ILE A 241 26.26 9.94 -7.04
C ILE A 241 25.01 9.29 -6.43
N THR A 242 23.84 9.51 -7.03
CA THR A 242 22.57 8.89 -6.60
C THR A 242 22.63 7.36 -6.70
N PHE A 243 23.12 6.83 -7.81
CA PHE A 243 23.26 5.39 -8.02
C PHE A 243 24.26 4.77 -7.05
N PHE A 244 25.40 5.42 -6.84
CA PHE A 244 26.40 5.02 -5.85
C PHE A 244 25.80 4.98 -4.44
N SER A 245 25.02 6.01 -4.07
CA SER A 245 24.33 6.02 -2.79
C SER A 245 23.31 4.89 -2.65
N GLY A 246 22.55 4.58 -3.71
CA GLY A 246 21.61 3.46 -3.70
C GLY A 246 22.30 2.11 -3.46
N ILE A 247 23.51 1.90 -4.01
CA ILE A 247 24.32 0.71 -3.72
C ILE A 247 24.78 0.70 -2.27
N CYS A 248 25.23 1.83 -1.74
CA CYS A 248 25.62 1.92 -0.34
C CYS A 248 24.43 1.59 0.59
N PHE A 249 23.25 2.08 0.25
CA PHE A 249 22.03 1.82 0.99
C PHE A 249 21.54 0.37 0.88
N SER A 250 21.72 -0.29 -0.27
CA SER A 250 21.31 -1.69 -0.39
C SER A 250 22.12 -2.66 0.46
N LEU A 251 23.28 -2.25 0.96
CA LEU A 251 24.18 -3.11 1.74
C LEU A 251 24.04 -2.92 3.26
N PHE A 252 23.53 -1.78 3.76
CA PHE A 252 23.48 -1.56 5.22
C PHE A 252 22.50 -2.51 5.91
N SER A 253 21.32 -2.73 5.32
CA SER A 253 20.26 -3.55 5.91
C SER A 253 20.68 -5.03 5.98
N PRO A 254 21.24 -5.64 4.91
CA PRO A 254 21.88 -6.97 4.98
C PRO A 254 23.02 -7.08 5.98
N ALA A 255 23.91 -6.07 6.07
CA ALA A 255 24.98 -6.07 7.06
C ALA A 255 24.44 -6.01 8.50
N PHE A 256 23.38 -5.23 8.73
CA PHE A 256 22.71 -5.17 10.02
C PHE A 256 22.03 -6.49 10.38
N ASN A 257 21.38 -7.13 9.41
CA ASN A 257 20.78 -8.46 9.57
C ASN A 257 21.83 -9.51 9.97
N LEU A 258 22.97 -9.55 9.27
CA LEU A 258 24.09 -10.43 9.62
C LEU A 258 24.60 -10.18 11.05
N ALA A 259 24.62 -8.91 11.49
CA ALA A 259 25.03 -8.55 12.83
C ALA A 259 24.10 -9.13 13.91
N THR A 260 22.78 -9.01 13.72
CA THR A 260 21.80 -9.40 14.75
C THR A 260 21.40 -10.88 14.69
N ASN A 261 21.44 -11.50 13.51
CA ASN A 261 20.99 -12.88 13.32
C ASN A 261 22.12 -13.91 13.19
N ASP A 262 23.40 -13.50 13.09
CA ASP A 262 24.58 -14.38 12.93
C ASP A 262 24.36 -15.55 11.95
N GLN A 263 23.81 -15.24 10.78
CA GLN A 263 23.48 -16.22 9.73
C GLN A 263 24.70 -16.96 9.17
N PHE A 264 25.90 -16.44 9.39
CA PHE A 264 27.16 -17.09 9.02
C PHE A 264 27.76 -17.95 10.15
N HIS A 265 27.10 -18.01 11.31
CA HIS A 265 27.52 -18.81 12.47
C HIS A 265 28.97 -18.53 12.91
N LEU A 266 29.32 -17.25 12.98
CA LEU A 266 30.67 -16.80 13.32
C LEU A 266 30.87 -16.63 14.83
N LEU A 267 29.78 -16.58 15.61
CA LEU A 267 29.86 -16.51 17.06
C LEU A 267 30.26 -17.86 17.67
N LYS A 268 31.05 -17.80 18.75
CA LYS A 268 31.42 -18.99 19.53
C LYS A 268 30.19 -19.59 20.22
N LYS A 269 30.18 -20.92 20.40
CA LYS A 269 29.09 -21.65 21.05
C LYS A 269 28.83 -21.10 22.47
N GLY A 270 27.61 -20.65 22.73
CA GLY A 270 27.19 -20.09 24.02
C GLY A 270 27.24 -18.57 24.11
N VAL A 271 27.78 -17.86 23.11
CA VAL A 271 27.69 -16.39 23.01
C VAL A 271 26.32 -16.02 22.44
N PRO A 272 25.53 -15.15 23.10
CA PRO A 272 24.22 -14.75 22.59
C PRO A 272 24.35 -13.81 21.39
N HIS A 273 23.32 -13.80 20.54
CA HIS A 273 23.23 -12.94 19.37
C HIS A 273 23.25 -11.46 19.76
N LEU A 274 23.81 -10.62 18.90
CA LEU A 274 23.86 -9.17 19.12
C LEU A 274 22.44 -8.60 19.09
N VAL A 275 21.99 -7.98 20.18
CA VAL A 275 20.65 -7.41 20.23
C VAL A 275 20.60 -6.14 19.39
N VAL A 276 19.43 -5.80 18.86
CA VAL A 276 19.24 -4.67 17.93
C VAL A 276 19.79 -3.37 18.47
N TYR A 277 19.64 -3.10 19.76
CA TYR A 277 20.09 -1.87 20.39
C TYR A 277 21.62 -1.75 20.42
N THR A 278 22.31 -2.85 20.74
CA THR A 278 23.78 -2.90 20.73
C THR A 278 24.31 -2.83 19.30
N ALA A 279 23.69 -3.55 18.36
CA ALA A 279 24.02 -3.46 16.94
C ALA A 279 23.86 -2.02 16.43
N PHE A 280 22.73 -1.37 16.73
CA PHE A 280 22.45 0.00 16.31
C PHE A 280 23.42 1.03 16.93
N PHE A 281 23.85 0.81 18.16
CA PHE A 281 24.87 1.63 18.81
C PHE A 281 26.20 1.57 18.05
N TYR A 282 26.78 0.38 17.83
CA TYR A 282 28.05 0.24 17.09
C TYR A 282 27.96 0.71 15.64
N PHE A 283 26.83 0.42 14.99
CA PHE A 283 26.48 0.95 13.68
C PHE A 283 26.56 2.48 13.66
N SER A 284 25.91 3.15 14.62
CA SER A 284 25.86 4.62 14.68
C SER A 284 27.19 5.25 15.08
N VAL A 285 27.98 4.59 15.93
CA VAL A 285 29.35 5.03 16.25
C VAL A 285 30.20 5.03 14.99
N CYS A 286 30.13 3.99 14.16
CA CYS A 286 30.85 3.97 12.88
C CYS A 286 30.34 5.02 11.90
N CYS A 287 29.03 5.22 11.81
CA CYS A 287 28.47 6.30 11.00
C CYS A 287 29.10 7.65 11.38
N PHE A 288 29.17 7.92 12.69
CA PHE A 288 29.70 9.16 13.24
C PHE A 288 31.20 9.34 12.97
N VAL A 289 32.01 8.29 13.18
CA VAL A 289 33.46 8.35 12.90
C VAL A 289 33.72 8.65 11.42
N VAL A 290 33.05 7.94 10.51
CA VAL A 290 33.16 8.20 9.06
C VAL A 290 32.71 9.61 8.71
N ALA A 291 31.58 10.06 9.29
CA ALA A 291 31.05 11.40 9.06
C ALA A 291 32.06 12.48 9.49
N ILE A 292 32.66 12.35 10.67
CA ILE A 292 33.67 13.28 11.17
C ILE A 292 34.90 13.30 10.25
N VAL A 293 35.47 12.13 9.93
CA VAL A 293 36.69 12.05 9.12
C VAL A 293 36.48 12.69 7.76
N LEU A 294 35.39 12.32 7.07
CA LEU A 294 35.10 12.85 5.73
C LEU A 294 34.75 14.34 5.77
N ASN A 295 33.89 14.78 6.69
CA ASN A 295 33.46 16.17 6.70
C ASN A 295 34.53 17.12 7.21
N ILE A 296 35.39 16.72 8.16
CA ILE A 296 36.58 17.50 8.51
C ILE A 296 37.50 17.61 7.29
N THR A 297 37.69 16.52 6.54
CA THR A 297 38.45 16.57 5.28
C THR A 297 37.83 17.56 4.29
N PHE A 298 36.51 17.54 4.13
CA PHE A 298 35.77 18.45 3.24
C PHE A 298 35.70 19.90 3.70
N LEU A 299 35.96 20.21 4.99
CA LEU A 299 36.17 21.60 5.42
C LEU A 299 37.39 22.20 4.71
N TYR A 300 38.49 21.45 4.65
CA TYR A 300 39.77 21.92 4.10
C TYR A 300 39.91 21.66 2.60
N HIS A 301 39.34 20.55 2.12
CA HIS A 301 39.36 20.08 0.74
C HIS A 301 37.92 19.87 0.22
N PRO A 302 37.15 20.97 0.04
CA PRO A 302 35.77 20.90 -0.39
C PRO A 302 35.64 20.37 -1.83
N ILE A 303 34.59 19.58 -2.06
CA ILE A 303 34.20 19.11 -3.40
C ILE A 303 33.18 20.07 -4.05
N LEU A 304 32.99 19.92 -5.36
CA LEU A 304 32.03 20.72 -6.15
C LEU A 304 32.25 22.25 -6.13
N ASN A 305 33.50 22.70 -5.92
CA ASN A 305 33.88 24.12 -5.81
C ASN A 305 33.18 24.86 -4.65
N LEU A 306 32.80 24.14 -3.59
CA LEU A 306 32.34 24.78 -2.36
C LEU A 306 33.48 25.60 -1.73
N PRO A 307 33.16 26.70 -1.01
CA PRO A 307 34.18 27.48 -0.34
C PRO A 307 34.86 26.66 0.75
N LYS A 308 36.18 26.85 0.90
CA LYS A 308 36.94 26.30 2.02
C LYS A 308 36.41 26.85 3.34
N SER A 309 36.39 26.01 4.35
CA SER A 309 36.02 26.36 5.71
C SER A 309 37.10 25.87 6.69
N SER A 310 36.86 26.07 7.98
CA SER A 310 37.74 25.61 9.06
C SER A 310 36.90 25.13 10.24
N ILE A 311 37.51 24.39 11.16
CA ILE A 311 36.86 23.99 12.41
C ILE A 311 36.37 25.22 13.20
N LYS A 312 37.15 26.31 13.22
CA LYS A 312 36.75 27.58 13.88
C LYS A 312 35.49 28.15 13.24
N ALA A 313 35.41 28.15 11.91
CA ALA A 313 34.24 28.63 11.18
C ALA A 313 33.03 27.72 11.40
N TYR A 314 33.22 26.40 11.45
CA TYR A 314 32.17 25.44 11.78
C TYR A 314 31.59 25.71 13.18
N ILE A 315 32.45 25.87 14.21
CA ILE A 315 32.00 26.12 15.59
C ILE A 315 31.19 27.43 15.67
N ALA A 316 31.66 28.48 14.99
CA ALA A 316 30.98 29.79 14.95
C ALA A 316 29.66 29.80 14.15
N ASP A 317 29.42 28.79 13.29
CA ASP A 317 28.25 28.76 12.41
C ASP A 317 26.97 28.27 13.12
N SER A 318 26.18 29.23 13.61
CA SER A 318 24.88 28.99 14.26
C SER A 318 23.69 28.98 13.29
N LYS A 319 23.84 29.50 12.06
CA LYS A 319 22.70 29.78 11.16
C LYS A 319 22.15 28.51 10.52
N GLY A 320 21.07 27.97 11.11
CA GLY A 320 20.43 26.74 10.63
C GLY A 320 20.93 25.47 11.32
N ARG A 321 21.81 25.58 12.32
CA ARG A 321 22.31 24.44 13.12
C ARG A 321 21.17 23.63 13.74
N GLY A 322 20.15 24.29 14.31
CA GLY A 322 19.00 23.61 14.91
C GLY A 322 18.25 22.68 13.95
N TRP A 323 18.14 23.05 12.68
CA TRP A 323 17.54 22.20 11.64
C TRP A 323 18.43 20.99 11.32
N ALA A 324 19.75 21.17 11.28
CA ALA A 324 20.68 20.07 11.03
C ALA A 324 20.67 19.06 12.19
N LEU A 325 20.63 19.55 13.43
CA LEU A 325 20.47 18.74 14.63
C LEU A 325 19.14 17.97 14.61
N LEU A 326 18.04 18.61 14.22
CA LEU A 326 16.74 17.96 14.06
C LEU A 326 16.79 16.84 13.00
N ALA A 327 17.43 17.08 11.86
CA ALA A 327 17.58 16.07 10.81
C ALA A 327 18.33 14.83 11.33
N GLY A 328 19.37 15.03 12.14
CA GLY A 328 20.11 13.92 12.76
C GLY A 328 19.25 13.11 13.73
N LEU A 329 18.43 13.77 14.57
CA LEU A 329 17.48 13.09 15.44
C LEU A 329 16.45 12.29 14.64
N LEU A 330 15.85 12.89 13.61
CA LEU A 330 14.88 12.22 12.74
C LEU A 330 15.49 10.97 12.09
N CYS A 331 16.69 11.07 11.54
CA CYS A 331 17.33 9.90 10.93
C CYS A 331 17.69 8.83 11.97
N GLY A 332 18.22 9.21 13.13
CA GLY A 332 18.62 8.27 14.17
C GLY A 332 17.42 7.52 14.78
N PHE A 333 16.34 8.23 15.12
CA PHE A 333 15.10 7.59 15.58
C PHE A 333 14.44 6.77 14.48
N GLY A 334 14.46 7.26 13.23
CA GLY A 334 13.95 6.53 12.07
C GLY A 334 14.64 5.18 11.90
N ASN A 335 15.98 5.17 11.80
CA ASN A 335 16.76 3.94 11.67
C ASN A 335 16.55 3.00 12.87
N GLY A 336 16.53 3.53 14.10
CA GLY A 336 16.25 2.73 15.29
C GLY A 336 14.89 2.02 15.21
N LEU A 337 13.84 2.74 14.81
CA LEU A 337 12.49 2.18 14.61
C LEU A 337 12.45 1.18 13.45
N GLN A 338 13.16 1.43 12.35
CA GLN A 338 13.29 0.47 11.24
C GLN A 338 13.89 -0.85 11.72
N PHE A 339 14.99 -0.79 12.47
CA PHE A 339 15.68 -2.00 12.94
C PHE A 339 14.86 -2.77 13.99
N MET A 340 14.15 -2.06 14.87
CA MET A 340 13.19 -2.68 15.80
C MET A 340 12.04 -3.38 15.06
N GLY A 341 11.48 -2.73 14.04
CA GLY A 341 10.46 -3.34 13.17
C GLY A 341 11.00 -4.54 12.41
N GLY A 342 12.23 -4.46 11.91
CA GLY A 342 12.92 -5.54 11.19
C GLY A 342 13.17 -6.78 12.03
N GLN A 343 13.58 -6.63 13.29
CA GLN A 343 13.74 -7.77 14.20
C GLN A 343 12.41 -8.53 14.41
N ALA A 344 11.28 -7.81 14.43
CA ALA A 344 9.96 -8.41 14.67
C ALA A 344 9.28 -8.94 13.40
N ALA A 345 9.49 -8.30 12.25
CA ALA A 345 8.80 -8.61 10.98
C ALA A 345 9.68 -9.30 9.92
N GLY A 346 11.01 -9.33 10.12
CA GLY A 346 12.04 -9.66 9.12
C GLY A 346 12.62 -8.41 8.48
N TYR A 347 13.94 -8.37 8.27
CA TYR A 347 14.62 -7.21 7.69
C TYR A 347 14.22 -6.97 6.24
N ALA A 348 13.89 -8.04 5.49
CA ALA A 348 13.32 -7.88 4.14
C ALA A 348 11.95 -7.18 4.14
N ALA A 349 11.14 -7.34 5.19
CA ALA A 349 9.88 -6.63 5.32
C ALA A 349 10.09 -5.19 5.80
N ALA A 350 11.07 -4.96 6.69
CA ALA A 350 11.43 -3.60 7.13
C ALA A 350 11.98 -2.72 6.02
N ASP A 351 12.52 -3.28 4.95
CA ASP A 351 12.87 -2.53 3.75
C ASP A 351 11.63 -1.89 3.06
N ALA A 352 10.39 -2.22 3.45
CA ALA A 352 9.19 -1.47 3.04
C ALA A 352 9.25 0.02 3.46
N VAL A 353 10.02 0.34 4.50
CA VAL A 353 10.33 1.71 4.94
C VAL A 353 10.98 2.54 3.82
N GLN A 354 11.61 1.88 2.83
CA GLN A 354 12.14 2.54 1.64
C GLN A 354 11.03 3.12 0.74
N ALA A 355 9.75 2.97 1.07
CA ALA A 355 8.68 3.81 0.51
C ALA A 355 8.72 5.28 1.03
N LEU A 356 9.80 5.68 1.72
CA LEU A 356 10.12 7.04 2.10
C LEU A 356 10.02 8.10 0.98
N PRO A 357 10.13 7.78 -0.33
CA PRO A 357 9.82 8.74 -1.39
C PRO A 357 8.42 9.32 -1.32
N LEU A 358 7.45 8.61 -0.73
CA LEU A 358 6.09 9.14 -0.50
C LEU A 358 6.11 10.40 0.36
N VAL A 359 6.98 10.44 1.39
CA VAL A 359 7.09 11.55 2.33
C VAL A 359 8.08 12.61 1.82
N SER A 360 9.23 12.21 1.30
CA SER A 360 10.23 13.17 0.82
C SER A 360 9.74 13.93 -0.43
N THR A 361 9.05 13.26 -1.35
CA THR A 361 8.42 13.90 -2.52
C THR A 361 7.28 14.82 -2.10
N PHE A 362 6.52 14.48 -1.07
CA PHE A 362 5.50 15.37 -0.51
C PHE A 362 6.12 16.69 -0.03
N TRP A 363 7.22 16.62 0.73
CA TRP A 363 7.95 17.81 1.15
C TRP A 363 8.57 18.57 -0.03
N ALA A 364 9.08 17.86 -1.04
CA ALA A 364 9.62 18.48 -2.25
C ALA A 364 8.56 19.23 -3.08
N VAL A 365 7.33 18.72 -3.13
CA VAL A 365 6.21 19.40 -3.79
C VAL A 365 5.79 20.63 -3.00
N LEU A 366 5.63 20.50 -1.68
CA LEU A 366 5.06 21.55 -0.83
C LEU A 366 6.05 22.66 -0.47
N LEU A 367 7.23 22.30 0.08
CA LEU A 367 8.20 23.27 0.60
C LEU A 367 9.07 23.87 -0.49
N PHE A 368 9.37 23.07 -1.51
CA PHE A 368 10.38 23.40 -2.52
C PHE A 368 9.79 23.80 -3.86
N GLY A 369 8.52 23.48 -4.08
CA GLY A 369 7.83 23.72 -5.34
C GLY A 369 8.53 23.06 -6.54
N GLU A 370 9.20 21.91 -6.36
CA GLU A 370 10.04 21.27 -7.39
C GLU A 370 9.32 21.03 -8.72
N TYR A 371 7.99 20.94 -8.69
CA TYR A 371 7.13 20.67 -9.85
C TYR A 371 6.11 21.79 -10.13
N ARG A 372 6.15 22.91 -9.39
CA ARG A 372 5.20 24.02 -9.63
C ARG A 372 5.39 24.58 -11.03
N LYS A 373 4.26 24.85 -11.70
CA LYS A 373 4.20 25.32 -13.09
C LYS A 373 4.91 24.39 -14.09
N SER A 374 5.05 23.09 -13.79
CA SER A 374 5.53 22.08 -14.73
C SER A 374 4.40 21.56 -15.64
N SER A 375 4.76 20.83 -16.69
CA SER A 375 3.81 20.35 -17.70
C SER A 375 2.85 19.30 -17.15
N ARG A 376 1.68 19.13 -17.80
CA ARG A 376 0.71 18.06 -17.46
C ARG A 376 1.36 16.67 -17.48
N ARG A 377 2.30 16.44 -18.42
CA ARG A 377 3.08 15.20 -18.51
C ARG A 377 3.87 14.94 -17.22
N THR A 378 4.57 15.96 -16.70
CA THR A 378 5.35 15.86 -15.45
C THR A 378 4.45 15.48 -14.27
N TYR A 379 3.26 16.09 -14.16
CA TYR A 379 2.31 15.75 -13.09
C TYR A 379 1.74 14.32 -13.21
N ILE A 380 1.39 13.87 -14.42
CA ILE A 380 0.89 12.50 -14.63
C ILE A 380 1.96 11.48 -14.21
N LEU A 381 3.20 11.68 -14.65
CA LEU A 381 4.31 10.81 -14.29
C LEU A 381 4.57 10.81 -12.77
N LEU A 382 4.47 11.98 -12.11
CA LEU A 382 4.65 12.13 -10.67
C LEU A 382 3.58 11.37 -9.88
N VAL A 383 2.31 11.53 -10.24
CA VAL A 383 1.20 10.82 -9.60
C VAL A 383 1.31 9.32 -9.83
N SER A 384 1.69 8.90 -11.05
CA SER A 384 1.87 7.48 -11.39
C SER A 384 2.99 6.85 -10.58
N MET A 385 4.11 7.57 -10.39
CA MET A 385 5.22 7.14 -9.56
C MET A 385 4.80 6.96 -8.09
N LEU A 386 4.12 7.96 -7.52
CA LEU A 386 3.65 7.89 -6.12
C LEU A 386 2.64 6.75 -5.92
N LEU A 387 1.73 6.54 -6.88
CA LEU A 387 0.78 5.44 -6.83
C LEU A 387 1.49 4.08 -6.83
N MET A 388 2.57 3.91 -7.60
CA MET A 388 3.36 2.68 -7.59
C MET A 388 4.01 2.39 -6.24
N PHE A 389 4.48 3.41 -5.50
CA PHE A 389 4.97 3.21 -4.12
C PHE A 389 3.86 2.80 -3.16
N VAL A 390 2.67 3.41 -3.25
CA VAL A 390 1.51 3.01 -2.43
C VAL A 390 1.13 1.55 -2.71
N VAL A 391 1.07 1.18 -3.99
CA VAL A 391 0.80 -0.20 -4.42
C VAL A 391 1.89 -1.15 -3.92
N ALA A 392 3.17 -0.75 -3.97
CA ALA A 392 4.28 -1.56 -3.48
C ALA A 392 4.14 -1.86 -1.97
N VAL A 393 3.89 -0.83 -1.15
CA VAL A 393 3.64 -0.99 0.30
C VAL A 393 2.43 -1.89 0.54
N ALA A 394 1.34 -1.68 -0.20
CA ALA A 394 0.13 -2.49 -0.10
C ALA A 394 0.39 -3.98 -0.42
N PHE A 395 1.24 -4.27 -1.41
CA PHE A 395 1.66 -5.64 -1.68
C PHE A 395 2.49 -6.21 -0.55
N LEU A 396 3.49 -5.48 -0.06
CA LEU A 396 4.43 -5.95 0.98
C LEU A 396 3.74 -6.36 2.31
N GLU A 397 2.53 -5.85 2.58
CA GLU A 397 1.77 -6.13 3.82
C GLU A 397 0.72 -7.26 3.72
N ARG A 398 0.61 -7.97 2.59
CA ARG A 398 -0.44 -8.98 2.39
C ARG A 398 -0.18 -10.26 3.22
N ARG A 399 -1.01 -10.58 4.22
CA ARG A 399 -1.00 -11.90 4.89
C ARG A 399 -2.42 -12.45 5.07
N GLY A 400 -2.52 -13.78 5.12
CA GLY A 400 -3.78 -14.52 5.13
C GLY A 400 -4.42 -14.50 6.51
N ARG A 401 -5.71 -14.19 6.56
CA ARG A 401 -6.51 -14.07 7.78
C ARG A 401 -7.60 -15.13 7.83
N LEU A 402 -8.07 -15.50 9.01
CA LEU A 402 -9.22 -16.38 9.15
C LEU A 402 -10.49 -15.72 8.58
N PRO A 403 -11.35 -16.46 7.85
CA PRO A 403 -12.59 -15.91 7.27
C PRO A 403 -13.48 -15.21 8.31
N GLN A 404 -13.71 -15.87 9.44
CA GLN A 404 -14.53 -15.37 10.57
C GLN A 404 -13.99 -14.08 11.22
N HIS A 405 -12.69 -13.81 11.16
CA HIS A 405 -12.13 -12.54 11.63
C HIS A 405 -12.30 -11.43 10.58
N THR A 406 -12.17 -11.81 9.30
CA THR A 406 -12.24 -10.90 8.16
C THR A 406 -13.66 -10.35 7.98
N TYR A 407 -14.68 -11.20 8.12
CA TYR A 407 -16.06 -10.78 7.90
C TYR A 407 -16.58 -9.83 8.98
N LEU A 408 -16.18 -10.04 10.24
CA LEU A 408 -16.57 -9.15 11.34
C LEU A 408 -16.01 -7.74 11.12
N ASP A 409 -14.74 -7.60 10.75
CA ASP A 409 -14.14 -6.30 10.44
C ASP A 409 -14.77 -5.63 9.21
N TYR A 410 -15.07 -6.41 8.18
CA TYR A 410 -15.84 -5.93 7.01
C TYR A 410 -17.21 -5.35 7.43
N SER A 411 -17.94 -6.03 8.33
CA SER A 411 -19.26 -5.57 8.76
C SER A 411 -19.22 -4.27 9.58
N ILE A 412 -18.16 -4.07 10.38
CA ILE A 412 -17.97 -2.84 11.18
C ILE A 412 -17.87 -1.61 10.26
N THR A 413 -17.00 -1.67 9.25
CA THR A 413 -16.78 -0.50 8.38
C THR A 413 -17.87 -0.33 7.33
N ASN A 414 -18.58 -1.41 6.96
CA ASN A 414 -19.79 -1.30 6.15
C ASN A 414 -20.88 -0.51 6.89
N LEU A 415 -21.11 -0.79 8.18
CA LEU A 415 -22.00 0.02 9.03
C LEU A 415 -21.49 1.45 9.17
N LEU A 416 -20.19 1.64 9.39
CA LEU A 416 -19.60 2.98 9.50
C LEU A 416 -19.84 3.82 8.24
N ALA A 417 -19.69 3.24 7.04
CA ALA A 417 -20.00 3.93 5.79
C ALA A 417 -21.47 4.35 5.72
N ALA A 418 -22.40 3.48 6.12
CA ALA A 418 -23.83 3.81 6.18
C ALA A 418 -24.13 4.94 7.17
N VAL A 419 -23.50 4.92 8.35
CA VAL A 419 -23.60 6.01 9.35
C VAL A 419 -23.08 7.32 8.79
N ILE A 420 -21.92 7.32 8.14
CA ILE A 420 -21.35 8.51 7.51
C ILE A 420 -22.30 9.06 6.46
N ILE A 421 -22.80 8.21 5.56
CA ILE A 421 -23.76 8.62 4.51
C ILE A 421 -25.05 9.18 5.13
N ALA A 422 -25.60 8.55 6.16
CA ALA A 422 -26.83 8.99 6.81
C ALA A 422 -26.68 10.32 7.56
N LEU A 423 -25.55 10.52 8.26
CA LEU A 423 -25.27 11.74 9.01
C LEU A 423 -24.78 12.90 8.14
N THR A 424 -24.31 12.63 6.92
CA THR A 424 -23.88 13.66 5.97
C THR A 424 -24.98 13.93 4.94
N LEU A 425 -25.08 13.08 3.90
CA LEU A 425 -26.04 13.23 2.81
C LEU A 425 -27.48 13.16 3.31
N GLY A 426 -27.77 12.29 4.28
CA GLY A 426 -29.10 12.17 4.88
C GLY A 426 -29.55 13.37 5.71
N GLN A 427 -28.64 14.31 6.05
CA GLN A 427 -28.95 15.57 6.73
C GLN A 427 -28.99 16.78 5.80
N MET A 428 -28.65 16.62 4.52
CA MET A 428 -28.57 17.75 3.59
C MET A 428 -29.97 18.28 3.26
N GLY A 429 -30.20 19.56 3.58
CA GLY A 429 -31.46 20.27 3.35
C GLY A 429 -32.31 20.43 4.61
N ASP A 430 -33.13 21.48 4.65
CA ASP A 430 -34.06 21.71 5.75
C ASP A 430 -35.17 20.65 5.73
N ALA A 431 -35.49 20.08 6.89
CA ALA A 431 -36.64 19.18 7.04
C ALA A 431 -37.92 19.96 6.74
N LYS A 432 -38.62 19.57 5.67
CA LYS A 432 -39.89 20.20 5.25
C LYS A 432 -41.06 19.23 5.50
N PRO A 433 -42.30 19.73 5.65
CA PRO A 433 -43.47 18.88 5.68
C PRO A 433 -43.50 17.96 4.44
N GLY A 434 -43.48 16.64 4.66
CA GLY A 434 -43.43 15.62 3.60
C GLY A 434 -42.03 15.21 3.11
N MET A 435 -40.95 15.86 3.56
CA MET A 435 -39.56 15.50 3.25
C MET A 435 -38.69 15.57 4.52
N PRO A 436 -38.78 14.54 5.40
CA PRO A 436 -37.96 14.49 6.60
C PRO A 436 -36.49 14.23 6.25
N ASN A 437 -35.59 14.80 7.05
CA ASN A 437 -34.18 14.41 7.05
C ASN A 437 -33.97 13.16 7.92
N PHE A 438 -32.77 12.56 7.87
CA PHE A 438 -32.52 11.27 8.54
C PHE A 438 -32.84 11.29 10.03
N LEU A 439 -32.51 12.37 10.77
CA LEU A 439 -32.72 12.42 12.21
C LEU A 439 -34.21 12.55 12.56
N THR A 440 -34.95 13.36 11.81
CA THR A 440 -36.40 13.49 12.00
C THR A 440 -37.14 12.20 11.66
N GLN A 441 -36.66 11.45 10.67
CA GLN A 441 -37.28 10.18 10.25
C GLN A 441 -37.06 9.03 11.24
N LEU A 442 -36.06 9.09 12.13
CA LEU A 442 -35.86 8.10 13.21
C LEU A 442 -36.99 8.11 14.25
N HIS A 443 -37.72 9.22 14.38
CA HIS A 443 -38.81 9.38 15.33
C HIS A 443 -40.21 9.13 14.72
N GLN A 444 -40.29 8.77 13.44
CA GLN A 444 -41.54 8.52 12.74
C GLN A 444 -41.97 7.05 12.83
N ASP A 445 -43.27 6.79 12.79
CA ASP A 445 -43.84 5.43 12.81
C ASP A 445 -43.83 4.79 11.40
N ASN A 446 -42.64 4.45 10.93
CA ASN A 446 -42.38 3.84 9.61
C ASN A 446 -41.90 2.37 9.72
N TRP A 447 -42.26 1.70 10.82
CA TRP A 447 -41.78 0.36 11.17
C TRP A 447 -41.95 -0.71 10.10
N PRO A 448 -43.06 -0.79 9.32
CA PRO A 448 -43.19 -1.77 8.25
C PRO A 448 -42.09 -1.65 7.19
N CYS A 449 -41.77 -0.42 6.77
CA CYS A 449 -40.69 -0.15 5.81
C CYS A 449 -39.31 -0.40 6.41
N VAL A 450 -39.10 -0.03 7.68
CA VAL A 450 -37.87 -0.33 8.41
C VAL A 450 -37.63 -1.84 8.49
N LEU A 451 -38.67 -2.63 8.73
CA LEU A 451 -38.56 -4.09 8.79
C LEU A 451 -38.10 -4.67 7.44
N PHE A 452 -38.62 -4.17 6.31
CA PHE A 452 -38.12 -4.59 4.99
C PHE A 452 -36.65 -4.25 4.77
N ALA A 453 -36.21 -3.07 5.19
CA ALA A 453 -34.79 -2.70 5.14
C ALA A 453 -33.93 -3.65 6.00
N MET A 454 -34.39 -3.95 7.21
CA MET A 454 -33.71 -4.90 8.11
C MET A 454 -33.64 -6.30 7.50
N VAL A 455 -34.74 -6.82 6.95
CA VAL A 455 -34.77 -8.13 6.25
C VAL A 455 -33.78 -8.15 5.09
N GLY A 456 -33.74 -7.10 4.27
CA GLY A 456 -32.72 -6.97 3.22
C GLY A 456 -31.29 -7.08 3.77
N GLY A 457 -31.04 -6.41 4.91
CA GLY A 457 -29.74 -6.45 5.60
C GLY A 457 -29.38 -7.84 6.13
N VAL A 458 -30.33 -8.56 6.72
CA VAL A 458 -30.14 -9.95 7.18
C VAL A 458 -29.75 -10.85 6.01
N VAL A 459 -30.51 -10.79 4.93
CA VAL A 459 -30.31 -11.69 3.79
C VAL A 459 -28.97 -11.36 3.08
N LEU A 460 -28.61 -10.08 2.92
CA LEU A 460 -27.29 -9.70 2.41
C LEU A 460 -26.16 -10.21 3.31
N SER A 461 -26.31 -10.12 4.63
CA SER A 461 -25.29 -10.57 5.59
C SER A 461 -25.04 -12.07 5.48
N ILE A 462 -26.11 -12.86 5.43
CA ILE A 462 -26.04 -14.32 5.24
C ILE A 462 -25.41 -14.66 3.88
N GLY A 463 -25.81 -13.94 2.83
CA GLY A 463 -25.23 -14.06 1.48
C GLY A 463 -23.71 -13.85 1.51
N ASN A 464 -23.25 -12.66 1.94
CA ASN A 464 -21.83 -12.30 1.95
C ASN A 464 -20.99 -13.29 2.79
N LEU A 465 -21.51 -13.75 3.92
CA LEU A 465 -20.82 -14.73 4.77
C LEU A 465 -20.69 -16.07 4.04
N SER A 466 -21.76 -16.53 3.38
CA SER A 466 -21.75 -17.74 2.56
C SER A 466 -20.78 -17.63 1.39
N THR A 467 -20.76 -16.49 0.70
CA THR A 467 -19.83 -16.18 -0.40
C THR A 467 -18.39 -16.34 0.01
N GLN A 468 -18.03 -15.86 1.21
CA GLN A 468 -16.67 -15.92 1.73
C GLN A 468 -16.14 -17.36 1.82
N TYR A 469 -17.00 -18.30 2.26
CA TYR A 469 -16.66 -19.72 2.28
C TYR A 469 -16.67 -20.34 0.89
N ALA A 470 -17.59 -19.92 0.02
CA ALA A 470 -17.67 -20.40 -1.36
C ALA A 470 -16.41 -20.03 -2.18
N TRP A 471 -15.84 -18.84 -2.00
CA TRP A 471 -14.63 -18.39 -2.71
C TRP A 471 -13.47 -19.36 -2.51
N ALA A 472 -13.34 -19.90 -1.30
CA ALA A 472 -12.31 -20.88 -1.01
C ALA A 472 -12.54 -22.20 -1.76
N LEU A 473 -13.80 -22.66 -1.88
CA LEU A 473 -14.13 -23.98 -2.41
C LEU A 473 -14.15 -24.05 -3.94
N VAL A 474 -14.71 -23.04 -4.62
CA VAL A 474 -14.90 -23.06 -6.08
C VAL A 474 -14.18 -21.91 -6.82
N GLY A 475 -13.52 -21.01 -6.09
CA GLY A 475 -12.74 -19.89 -6.64
C GLY A 475 -13.55 -18.62 -6.86
N LEU A 476 -12.88 -17.47 -6.87
CA LEU A 476 -13.51 -16.14 -6.93
C LEU A 476 -14.39 -16.01 -8.18
N SER A 477 -13.83 -16.33 -9.34
CA SER A 477 -14.50 -16.17 -10.63
C SER A 477 -15.80 -16.98 -10.77
N VAL A 478 -15.90 -18.18 -10.18
CA VAL A 478 -17.15 -18.98 -10.24
C VAL A 478 -18.22 -18.39 -9.34
N VAL A 479 -17.84 -18.07 -8.10
CA VAL A 479 -18.79 -17.57 -7.10
C VAL A 479 -19.40 -16.26 -7.57
N GLU A 480 -18.57 -15.35 -8.07
CA GLU A 480 -19.05 -14.05 -8.55
C GLU A 480 -19.95 -14.22 -9.77
N VAL A 481 -19.60 -15.08 -10.73
CA VAL A 481 -20.42 -15.29 -11.94
C VAL A 481 -21.77 -15.91 -11.60
N VAL A 482 -21.80 -16.98 -10.82
CA VAL A 482 -23.04 -17.67 -10.47
C VAL A 482 -23.89 -16.82 -9.53
N GLY A 483 -23.28 -16.23 -8.50
CA GLY A 483 -23.94 -15.39 -7.50
C GLY A 483 -24.59 -14.16 -8.15
N SER A 484 -23.83 -13.37 -8.90
CA SER A 484 -24.33 -12.18 -9.60
C SER A 484 -25.51 -12.49 -10.52
N SER A 485 -25.55 -13.68 -11.09
CA SER A 485 -26.54 -14.00 -12.10
C SER A 485 -27.86 -14.45 -11.54
N ILE A 486 -27.83 -15.20 -10.45
CA ILE A 486 -29.03 -15.45 -9.66
C ILE A 486 -29.58 -14.11 -9.15
N THR A 487 -28.69 -13.22 -8.69
CA THR A 487 -29.07 -11.87 -8.27
C THR A 487 -29.74 -11.07 -9.37
N VAL A 488 -29.14 -10.99 -10.55
CA VAL A 488 -29.72 -10.21 -11.67
C VAL A 488 -31.00 -10.86 -12.17
N VAL A 489 -31.03 -12.17 -12.41
CA VAL A 489 -32.23 -12.82 -12.98
C VAL A 489 -33.42 -12.69 -12.04
N ILE A 490 -33.26 -13.01 -10.76
CA ILE A 490 -34.36 -12.98 -9.80
C ILE A 490 -34.60 -11.54 -9.31
N GLY A 491 -33.55 -10.85 -8.88
CA GLY A 491 -33.64 -9.50 -8.32
C GLY A 491 -34.15 -8.46 -9.31
N THR A 492 -33.61 -8.42 -10.53
CA THR A 492 -34.07 -7.50 -11.58
C THR A 492 -35.51 -7.79 -11.98
N THR A 493 -35.90 -9.07 -12.08
CA THR A 493 -37.28 -9.44 -12.41
C THR A 493 -38.25 -9.02 -11.30
N LEU A 494 -37.93 -9.29 -10.03
CA LEU A 494 -38.75 -8.86 -8.90
C LEU A 494 -38.85 -7.35 -8.83
N ASN A 495 -37.71 -6.64 -8.92
CA ASN A 495 -37.69 -5.18 -8.92
C ASN A 495 -38.46 -4.57 -10.08
N TYR A 496 -38.45 -5.17 -11.27
CA TYR A 496 -39.23 -4.70 -12.41
C TYR A 496 -40.74 -4.67 -12.12
N PHE A 497 -41.25 -5.71 -11.45
CA PHE A 497 -42.65 -5.78 -11.06
C PHE A 497 -42.96 -4.92 -9.84
N LEU A 498 -42.03 -4.80 -8.89
CA LEU A 498 -42.18 -3.93 -7.72
C LEU A 498 -42.14 -2.44 -8.08
N ASP A 499 -41.35 -2.04 -9.08
CA ASP A 499 -41.23 -0.64 -9.53
C ASP A 499 -42.29 -0.26 -10.58
N ASP A 500 -43.47 -0.87 -10.58
CA ASP A 500 -44.55 -0.58 -11.55
C ASP A 500 -44.08 -0.57 -13.02
N LYS A 501 -43.05 -1.36 -13.34
CA LYS A 501 -42.46 -1.45 -14.68
C LYS A 501 -41.85 -0.13 -15.17
N ILE A 502 -41.28 0.69 -14.28
CA ILE A 502 -40.55 1.93 -14.61
C ILE A 502 -39.44 1.70 -15.65
N ASN A 503 -38.73 0.58 -15.57
CA ASN A 503 -37.67 0.24 -16.52
C ASN A 503 -38.22 -0.27 -17.85
N LYS A 504 -37.58 0.06 -18.97
CA LYS A 504 -38.03 -0.38 -20.30
C LYS A 504 -37.77 -1.87 -20.49
N ALA A 505 -38.84 -2.68 -20.51
CA ALA A 505 -38.77 -4.13 -20.67
C ALA A 505 -37.98 -4.58 -21.90
N ASP A 506 -38.15 -3.85 -23.01
CA ASP A 506 -37.50 -4.10 -24.31
C ASP A 506 -35.96 -4.03 -24.23
N ASN A 507 -35.42 -3.34 -23.23
CA ASN A 507 -33.98 -3.28 -22.97
C ASN A 507 -33.62 -4.14 -21.75
N LEU A 508 -34.45 -4.13 -20.70
CA LEU A 508 -34.15 -4.78 -19.41
C LEU A 508 -33.93 -6.30 -19.57
N PHE A 509 -34.90 -7.01 -20.16
CA PHE A 509 -34.84 -8.47 -20.26
C PHE A 509 -33.79 -8.97 -21.25
N PRO A 510 -33.52 -8.29 -22.40
CA PRO A 510 -32.34 -8.58 -23.20
C PRO A 510 -31.03 -8.39 -22.43
N GLY A 511 -30.92 -7.38 -21.57
CA GLY A 511 -29.78 -7.21 -20.67
C GLY A 511 -29.60 -8.39 -19.71
N VAL A 512 -30.70 -8.85 -19.09
CA VAL A 512 -30.71 -10.07 -18.24
C VAL A 512 -30.31 -11.31 -19.06
N ALA A 513 -30.79 -11.45 -20.29
CA ALA A 513 -30.43 -12.55 -21.18
C ALA A 513 -28.95 -12.54 -21.54
N CYS A 514 -28.36 -11.38 -21.84
CA CYS A 514 -26.91 -11.24 -22.01
C CYS A 514 -26.14 -11.66 -20.75
N PHE A 515 -26.65 -11.30 -19.57
CA PHE A 515 -26.08 -11.73 -18.28
C PHE A 515 -26.09 -13.26 -18.15
N LEU A 516 -27.21 -13.91 -18.46
CA LEU A 516 -27.32 -15.38 -18.50
C LEU A 516 -26.34 -16.02 -19.50
N ILE A 517 -26.14 -15.43 -20.69
CA ILE A 517 -25.15 -15.94 -21.64
C ILE A 517 -23.73 -15.81 -21.08
N ALA A 518 -23.42 -14.70 -20.40
CA ALA A 518 -22.13 -14.54 -19.72
C ALA A 518 -21.91 -15.63 -18.66
N VAL A 519 -22.95 -16.10 -17.97
CA VAL A 519 -22.88 -17.24 -17.03
C VAL A 519 -22.51 -18.53 -17.71
N ILE A 520 -23.20 -18.84 -18.81
CA ILE A 520 -22.94 -20.07 -19.55
C ILE A 520 -21.47 -20.06 -19.98
N LEU A 521 -20.99 -18.93 -20.49
CA LEU A 521 -19.58 -18.75 -20.82
C LEU A 521 -18.68 -18.91 -19.59
N GLY A 522 -18.99 -18.30 -18.44
CA GLY A 522 -18.21 -18.45 -17.22
C GLY A 522 -18.17 -19.87 -16.65
N SER A 523 -19.27 -20.61 -16.75
CA SER A 523 -19.34 -22.03 -16.40
C SER A 523 -18.45 -22.87 -17.32
N LEU A 524 -18.43 -22.55 -18.61
CA LEU A 524 -17.54 -23.17 -19.58
C LEU A 524 -16.07 -22.79 -19.34
N VAL A 525 -15.77 -21.54 -18.96
CA VAL A 525 -14.43 -21.09 -18.54
C VAL A 525 -13.95 -21.94 -17.38
N HIS A 526 -14.80 -22.12 -16.36
CA HIS A 526 -14.43 -22.89 -15.17
C HIS A 526 -14.24 -24.37 -15.48
N SER A 527 -15.16 -24.99 -16.22
CA SER A 527 -15.03 -26.40 -16.63
C SER A 527 -13.74 -26.63 -17.44
N SER A 528 -13.44 -25.73 -18.37
CA SER A 528 -12.20 -25.74 -19.14
C SER A 528 -10.96 -25.58 -18.23
N ASN A 529 -10.99 -24.64 -17.29
CA ASN A 529 -9.89 -24.40 -16.36
C ASN A 529 -9.69 -25.52 -15.32
N ALA A 530 -10.77 -26.15 -14.85
CA ALA A 530 -10.72 -27.31 -13.96
C ALA A 530 -10.10 -28.51 -14.67
N SER A 531 -10.41 -28.71 -15.95
CA SER A 531 -9.74 -29.71 -16.80
C SER A 531 -8.25 -29.40 -16.97
N ASP A 532 -7.90 -28.13 -17.22
CA ASP A 532 -6.50 -27.68 -17.31
C ASP A 532 -5.75 -27.91 -15.99
N ASN A 533 -6.36 -27.60 -14.84
CA ASN A 533 -5.78 -27.83 -13.51
C ASN A 533 -5.64 -29.32 -13.18
N LYS A 534 -6.63 -30.14 -13.50
CA LYS A 534 -6.55 -31.59 -13.34
C LYS A 534 -5.42 -32.18 -14.16
N LYS A 535 -5.24 -31.75 -15.41
CA LYS A 535 -4.11 -32.14 -16.26
C LYS A 535 -2.77 -31.73 -15.66
N LYS A 536 -2.65 -30.49 -15.15
CA LYS A 536 -1.43 -30.02 -14.47
C LYS A 536 -1.09 -30.93 -13.29
N LEU A 537 -2.08 -31.25 -12.43
CA LEU A 537 -1.89 -32.08 -11.24
C LEU A 537 -1.61 -33.56 -11.56
N SER A 538 -2.17 -34.11 -12.65
CA SER A 538 -1.94 -35.51 -13.03
C SER A 538 -0.49 -35.80 -13.44
N TYR A 539 0.26 -34.79 -13.90
CA TYR A 539 1.69 -34.95 -14.18
C TYR A 539 2.54 -35.12 -12.91
N LEU A 540 2.04 -34.73 -11.73
CA LEU A 540 2.71 -34.95 -10.44
C LEU A 540 2.30 -36.25 -9.76
N SER A 541 1.09 -36.77 -10.05
CA SER A 541 0.56 -37.99 -9.42
C SER A 541 1.03 -39.29 -10.08
N SER A 542 1.60 -39.26 -11.29
CA SER A 542 2.07 -40.44 -12.04
C SER A 542 3.33 -41.12 -11.45
N GLY A 543 3.57 -40.98 -10.14
CA GLY A 543 4.70 -41.58 -9.44
C GLY A 543 4.41 -42.16 -8.05
N PHE A 544 3.16 -42.16 -7.56
CA PHE A 544 2.77 -42.78 -6.30
C PHE A 544 1.28 -43.19 -6.35
N GLU A 545 1.02 -44.45 -6.68
CA GLU A 545 -0.24 -45.10 -6.30
C GLU A 545 -0.01 -45.81 -4.97
N ASP A 546 -0.66 -45.34 -3.90
CA ASP A 546 -0.80 -46.12 -2.67
C ASP A 546 -2.24 -46.68 -2.60
N LYS A 547 -2.36 -47.92 -2.12
CA LYS A 547 -3.55 -48.79 -2.25
C LYS A 547 -4.81 -48.35 -1.47
N ALA A 548 -4.90 -47.07 -1.07
CA ALA A 548 -6.03 -46.52 -0.32
C ALA A 548 -6.71 -45.31 -0.98
N GLY A 549 -6.34 -44.93 -2.22
CA GLY A 549 -7.03 -43.86 -2.95
C GLY A 549 -6.86 -42.45 -2.37
N LYS A 550 -5.96 -42.26 -1.40
CA LYS A 550 -5.52 -40.94 -0.92
C LYS A 550 -4.27 -40.51 -1.67
N ILE A 551 -4.33 -39.38 -2.37
CA ILE A 551 -3.18 -38.81 -3.06
C ILE A 551 -2.33 -38.07 -2.02
N ALA A 552 -1.25 -38.71 -1.54
CA ALA A 552 -0.25 -38.05 -0.71
C ALA A 552 0.75 -37.32 -1.63
N PHE A 553 0.71 -35.99 -1.64
CA PHE A 553 1.67 -35.18 -2.39
C PHE A 553 2.91 -34.91 -1.54
N ASP A 554 4.05 -35.54 -1.88
CA ASP A 554 5.33 -35.24 -1.25
C ASP A 554 5.94 -33.96 -1.84
N SER A 555 6.08 -32.93 -1.01
CA SER A 555 6.57 -31.59 -1.37
C SER A 555 8.07 -31.51 -1.74
N ASN A 556 8.79 -32.63 -1.73
CA ASN A 556 10.23 -32.69 -1.96
C ASN A 556 10.65 -33.01 -3.41
N LYS A 557 9.73 -33.32 -4.32
CA LYS A 557 10.05 -33.80 -5.69
C LYS A 557 10.25 -32.70 -6.74
N GLY A 558 10.71 -31.52 -6.33
CA GLY A 558 11.16 -30.43 -7.22
C GLY A 558 12.65 -30.08 -7.07
N ALA A 559 13.42 -30.89 -6.34
CA ALA A 559 14.85 -30.68 -6.19
C ALA A 559 15.60 -31.34 -7.36
N SER A 560 16.16 -30.53 -8.27
CA SER A 560 17.26 -31.00 -9.10
C SER A 560 18.48 -31.21 -8.19
N VAL A 561 19.06 -32.41 -8.24
CA VAL A 561 20.32 -32.70 -7.55
C VAL A 561 21.43 -32.19 -8.45
N ASP A 562 22.09 -31.11 -8.06
CA ASP A 562 23.35 -30.69 -8.65
C ASP A 562 24.44 -31.66 -8.18
N PRO A 563 25.05 -32.48 -9.06
CA PRO A 563 25.97 -33.56 -8.64
C PRO A 563 27.24 -33.06 -7.95
N GLU A 564 27.60 -31.78 -8.07
CA GLU A 564 28.87 -31.26 -7.54
C GLU A 564 28.74 -30.52 -6.20
N LYS A 565 27.54 -30.18 -5.74
CA LYS A 565 27.33 -29.51 -4.44
C LYS A 565 26.02 -29.99 -3.83
N GLY A 566 26.08 -30.86 -2.82
CA GLY A 566 24.93 -31.47 -2.14
C GLY A 566 24.02 -30.49 -1.36
N ARG A 567 23.49 -29.45 -2.01
CA ARG A 567 22.57 -28.45 -1.43
C ARG A 567 21.25 -28.51 -2.21
N GLN A 568 20.16 -28.89 -1.53
CA GLN A 568 18.81 -28.86 -2.10
C GLN A 568 18.38 -27.41 -2.33
N THR A 569 18.26 -26.98 -3.59
CA THR A 569 17.71 -25.67 -3.94
C THR A 569 16.22 -25.85 -4.23
N LYS A 570 15.33 -25.43 -3.32
CA LYS A 570 13.88 -25.36 -3.61
C LYS A 570 13.64 -24.24 -4.64
N GLU A 571 13.39 -24.61 -5.89
CA GLU A 571 12.90 -23.69 -6.93
C GLU A 571 11.50 -23.15 -6.57
N VAL A 572 11.26 -21.87 -6.83
CA VAL A 572 9.97 -21.21 -6.58
C VAL A 572 8.93 -21.69 -7.59
N ALA A 573 7.82 -22.26 -7.11
CA ALA A 573 6.75 -22.74 -7.98
C ALA A 573 6.10 -21.57 -8.74
N GLN A 574 6.12 -21.62 -10.07
CA GLN A 574 5.57 -20.56 -10.91
C GLN A 574 4.03 -20.60 -10.91
N PHE A 575 3.39 -19.42 -10.93
CA PHE A 575 1.92 -19.33 -11.05
C PHE A 575 1.37 -20.18 -12.20
N GLY A 576 0.36 -20.99 -11.88
CA GLY A 576 -0.32 -21.85 -12.83
C GLY A 576 0.37 -23.19 -13.10
N THR A 577 1.47 -23.54 -12.41
CA THR A 577 2.01 -24.92 -12.39
C THR A 577 1.36 -25.77 -11.31
N ALA A 578 1.60 -27.08 -11.36
CA ALA A 578 1.03 -28.04 -10.43
C ALA A 578 1.64 -27.89 -9.02
N GLU A 579 2.94 -27.60 -8.93
CA GLU A 579 3.66 -27.32 -7.68
C GLU A 579 3.08 -26.09 -6.98
N TYR A 580 2.72 -25.05 -7.75
CA TYR A 580 2.11 -23.84 -7.21
C TYR A 580 0.72 -24.11 -6.65
N LEU A 581 -0.07 -24.96 -7.31
CA LEU A 581 -1.40 -25.34 -6.81
C LEU A 581 -1.32 -26.11 -5.49
N ILE A 582 -0.33 -27.00 -5.34
CA ILE A 582 -0.07 -27.74 -4.09
C ILE A 582 0.44 -26.80 -2.99
N GLU A 583 1.36 -25.89 -3.32
CA GLU A 583 1.86 -24.89 -2.37
C GLU A 583 0.73 -23.96 -1.91
N LEU A 584 -0.15 -23.55 -2.83
CA LEU A 584 -1.33 -22.76 -2.53
C LEU A 584 -2.30 -23.52 -1.62
N GLU A 585 -2.58 -24.78 -1.90
CA GLU A 585 -3.40 -25.65 -1.04
C GLU A 585 -2.82 -25.72 0.38
N ASN A 586 -1.51 -25.90 0.50
CA ASN A 586 -0.83 -25.94 1.79
C ASN A 586 -0.97 -24.63 2.57
N LYS A 587 -1.02 -23.48 1.89
CA LYS A 587 -1.14 -22.15 2.50
C LYS A 587 -2.57 -21.69 2.76
N ARG A 588 -3.59 -22.28 2.12
CA ARG A 588 -4.99 -21.89 2.31
C ARG A 588 -5.50 -22.30 3.69
N SER A 589 -6.26 -21.41 4.33
CA SER A 589 -6.95 -21.66 5.61
C SER A 589 -8.03 -22.73 5.46
N ILE A 590 -8.67 -22.80 4.29
CA ILE A 590 -9.66 -23.82 3.94
C ILE A 590 -8.99 -24.75 2.92
N LYS A 591 -8.88 -26.03 3.29
CA LYS A 591 -8.43 -27.09 2.38
C LYS A 591 -9.55 -27.47 1.43
N VAL A 592 -9.21 -27.58 0.15
CA VAL A 592 -10.13 -27.66 -0.99
C VAL A 592 -9.90 -28.92 -1.82
N LEU A 593 -8.68 -29.46 -1.89
CA LEU A 593 -8.37 -30.59 -2.78
C LEU A 593 -9.17 -31.86 -2.43
N ASP A 594 -9.47 -32.08 -1.16
CA ASP A 594 -10.26 -33.23 -0.68
C ASP A 594 -11.77 -32.94 -0.61
N LYS A 595 -12.22 -31.74 -0.99
CA LYS A 595 -13.63 -31.33 -0.86
C LYS A 595 -14.36 -31.39 -2.19
N GLY A 596 -15.58 -31.93 -2.16
CA GLY A 596 -16.43 -32.01 -3.34
C GLY A 596 -16.82 -30.64 -3.87
N ILE A 597 -16.63 -30.41 -5.16
CA ILE A 597 -17.01 -29.18 -5.88
C ILE A 597 -18.49 -28.82 -5.67
N TRP A 598 -19.34 -29.84 -5.51
CA TRP A 598 -20.77 -29.70 -5.26
C TRP A 598 -21.08 -28.93 -3.99
N LEU A 599 -20.29 -29.12 -2.91
CA LEU A 599 -20.49 -28.36 -1.67
C LEU A 599 -20.29 -26.86 -1.90
N GLY A 600 -19.23 -26.50 -2.63
CA GLY A 600 -18.97 -25.09 -2.96
C GLY A 600 -20.05 -24.51 -3.87
N LEU A 601 -20.49 -25.24 -4.90
CA LEU A 601 -21.57 -24.81 -5.79
C LEU A 601 -22.91 -24.64 -5.06
N THR A 602 -23.25 -25.51 -4.11
CA THR A 602 -24.47 -25.36 -3.28
C THR A 602 -24.40 -24.10 -2.44
N ILE A 603 -23.27 -23.81 -1.80
CA ILE A 603 -23.08 -22.58 -1.01
C ILE A 603 -23.15 -21.34 -1.92
N THR A 604 -22.56 -21.40 -3.11
CA THR A 604 -22.65 -20.32 -4.11
C THR A 604 -24.09 -20.08 -4.55
N PHE A 605 -24.84 -21.13 -4.85
CA PHE A 605 -26.25 -21.03 -5.26
C PHE A 605 -27.11 -20.41 -4.16
N PHE A 606 -26.95 -20.89 -2.92
CA PHE A 606 -27.61 -20.32 -1.74
C PHE A 606 -27.28 -18.83 -1.56
N SER A 607 -26.00 -18.48 -1.67
CA SER A 607 -25.53 -17.09 -1.60
C SER A 607 -26.17 -16.21 -2.69
N GLY A 608 -26.31 -16.72 -3.92
CA GLY A 608 -26.96 -16.01 -5.01
C GLY A 608 -28.44 -15.77 -4.77
N ILE A 609 -29.16 -16.74 -4.19
CA ILE A 609 -30.57 -16.56 -3.78
C ILE A 609 -30.66 -15.45 -2.73
N CYS A 610 -29.80 -15.49 -1.71
CA CYS A 610 -29.76 -14.43 -0.71
C CYS A 610 -29.52 -13.05 -1.37
N PHE A 611 -28.54 -12.96 -2.26
CA PHE A 611 -28.26 -11.72 -2.96
C PHE A 611 -29.42 -11.24 -3.84
N SER A 612 -30.19 -12.14 -4.45
CA SER A 612 -31.34 -11.73 -5.26
C SER A 612 -32.46 -11.03 -4.49
N MET A 613 -32.50 -11.17 -3.16
CA MET A 613 -33.60 -10.66 -2.34
C MET A 613 -33.32 -9.31 -1.68
N PHE A 614 -32.06 -8.90 -1.52
CA PHE A 614 -31.76 -7.67 -0.77
C PHE A 614 -32.26 -6.42 -1.49
N SER A 615 -32.10 -6.36 -2.82
CA SER A 615 -32.49 -5.21 -3.65
C SER A 615 -34.02 -5.05 -3.70
N PRO A 616 -34.81 -6.12 -3.95
CA PRO A 616 -36.27 -6.08 -3.78
C PRO A 616 -36.75 -5.69 -2.37
N ALA A 617 -36.10 -6.20 -1.31
CA ALA A 617 -36.45 -5.81 0.06
C ALA A 617 -36.16 -4.32 0.32
N PHE A 618 -35.05 -3.81 -0.21
CA PHE A 618 -34.70 -2.39 -0.11
C PHE A 618 -35.66 -1.50 -0.91
N ASN A 619 -36.08 -1.96 -2.08
CA ASN A 619 -37.10 -1.31 -2.89
C ASN A 619 -38.41 -1.17 -2.10
N LEU A 620 -38.91 -2.27 -1.53
CA LEU A 620 -40.09 -2.27 -0.65
C LEU A 620 -39.95 -1.30 0.52
N ALA A 621 -38.77 -1.22 1.14
CA ALA A 621 -38.50 -0.30 2.24
C ALA A 621 -38.60 1.17 1.81
N THR A 622 -38.04 1.53 0.65
CA THR A 622 -37.97 2.94 0.22
C THR A 622 -39.20 3.44 -0.53
N ASN A 623 -39.96 2.55 -1.18
CA ASN A 623 -41.08 2.94 -2.03
C ASN A 623 -42.45 2.50 -1.50
N ASP A 624 -42.51 1.70 -0.43
CA ASP A 624 -43.77 1.20 0.15
C ASP A 624 -44.75 0.62 -0.89
N GLN A 625 -44.27 -0.25 -1.77
CA GLN A 625 -45.07 -0.82 -2.86
C GLN A 625 -46.24 -1.69 -2.40
N PHE A 626 -46.24 -2.09 -1.13
CA PHE A 626 -47.35 -2.82 -0.50
C PHE A 626 -48.32 -1.90 0.25
N HIS A 627 -48.12 -0.58 0.21
CA HIS A 627 -48.98 0.43 0.83
C HIS A 627 -49.25 0.16 2.32
N LEU A 628 -48.20 -0.16 3.07
CA LEU A 628 -48.29 -0.50 4.49
C LEU A 628 -48.20 0.74 5.39
N LEU A 629 -47.73 1.88 4.89
CA LEU A 629 -47.65 3.12 5.66
C LEU A 629 -49.04 3.74 5.83
N GLN A 630 -49.28 4.31 7.02
CA GLN A 630 -50.49 5.08 7.28
C GLN A 630 -50.51 6.39 6.45
N LYS A 631 -51.72 6.86 6.10
CA LYS A 631 -51.89 8.09 5.32
C LYS A 631 -51.23 9.29 6.02
N GLY A 632 -50.32 9.97 5.32
CA GLY A 632 -49.61 11.16 5.80
C GLY A 632 -48.20 10.90 6.33
N ILE A 633 -47.77 9.63 6.44
CA ILE A 633 -46.38 9.28 6.78
C ILE A 633 -45.54 9.26 5.50
N PRO A 634 -44.42 10.00 5.43
CA PRO A 634 -43.56 10.03 4.25
C PRO A 634 -42.79 8.72 4.09
N HIS A 635 -42.48 8.36 2.84
CA HIS A 635 -41.67 7.18 2.51
C HIS A 635 -40.29 7.23 3.17
N LEU A 636 -39.73 6.05 3.44
CA LEU A 636 -38.40 5.91 4.02
C LEU A 636 -37.35 6.43 3.03
N MET A 637 -36.58 7.45 3.42
CA MET A 637 -35.51 7.94 2.55
C MET A 637 -34.41 6.88 2.43
N VAL A 638 -33.72 6.83 1.28
CA VAL A 638 -32.67 5.84 1.00
C VAL A 638 -31.60 5.79 2.09
N TYR A 639 -31.22 6.94 2.65
CA TYR A 639 -30.20 7.02 3.69
C TYR A 639 -30.65 6.36 5.00
N THR A 640 -31.90 6.57 5.42
CA THR A 640 -32.48 5.93 6.62
C THR A 640 -32.67 4.44 6.40
N ALA A 641 -33.18 4.05 5.22
CA ALA A 641 -33.30 2.64 4.85
C ALA A 641 -31.93 1.94 4.85
N PHE A 642 -30.89 2.57 4.28
CA PHE A 642 -29.54 2.03 4.26
C PHE A 642 -28.89 1.92 5.63
N PHE A 643 -29.17 2.86 6.53
CA PHE A 643 -28.75 2.78 7.92
C PHE A 643 -29.33 1.55 8.62
N TYR A 644 -30.66 1.35 8.60
CA TYR A 644 -31.29 0.19 9.24
C TYR A 644 -30.89 -1.14 8.59
N PHE A 645 -30.78 -1.16 7.26
CA PHE A 645 -30.25 -2.28 6.49
C PHE A 645 -28.84 -2.68 6.95
N SER A 646 -27.93 -1.71 7.06
CA SER A 646 -26.53 -1.96 7.45
C SER A 646 -26.40 -2.31 8.93
N ALA A 647 -27.21 -1.70 9.80
CA ALA A 647 -27.24 -2.01 11.23
C ALA A 647 -27.69 -3.46 11.46
N CYS A 648 -28.73 -3.91 10.77
CA CYS A 648 -29.19 -5.29 10.88
C CYS A 648 -28.16 -6.28 10.31
N CYS A 649 -27.54 -5.95 9.17
CA CYS A 649 -26.43 -6.72 8.60
C CYS A 649 -25.28 -6.91 9.60
N PHE A 650 -24.91 -5.84 10.33
CA PHE A 650 -23.89 -5.87 11.37
C PHE A 650 -24.28 -6.72 12.59
N VAL A 651 -25.52 -6.63 13.07
CA VAL A 651 -26.00 -7.46 14.18
C VAL A 651 -25.93 -8.94 13.83
N VAL A 652 -26.43 -9.32 12.65
CA VAL A 652 -26.35 -10.72 12.15
C VAL A 652 -24.89 -11.15 11.99
N ALA A 653 -24.04 -10.27 11.44
CA ALA A 653 -22.62 -10.55 11.30
C ALA A 653 -21.96 -10.85 12.65
N ILE A 654 -22.19 -10.04 13.68
CA ILE A 654 -21.67 -10.28 15.04
C ILE A 654 -22.13 -11.65 15.54
N VAL A 655 -23.43 -11.94 15.50
CA VAL A 655 -23.99 -13.18 16.05
C VAL A 655 -23.38 -14.39 15.35
N LEU A 656 -23.41 -14.42 14.01
CA LEU A 656 -22.88 -15.55 13.23
C LEU A 656 -21.37 -15.69 13.36
N ASN A 657 -20.61 -14.59 13.39
CA ASN A 657 -19.15 -14.67 13.51
C ASN A 657 -18.71 -15.07 14.91
N ILE A 658 -19.40 -14.63 15.96
CA ILE A 658 -19.15 -15.14 17.32
C ILE A 658 -19.40 -16.64 17.38
N ILE A 659 -20.50 -17.13 16.79
CA ILE A 659 -20.77 -18.57 16.69
C ILE A 659 -19.62 -19.28 15.95
N PHE A 660 -19.19 -18.78 14.79
CA PHE A 660 -18.14 -19.40 13.99
C PHE A 660 -16.72 -19.28 14.59
N LEU A 661 -16.46 -18.31 15.47
CA LEU A 661 -15.22 -18.27 16.24
C LEU A 661 -15.08 -19.53 17.12
N TYR A 662 -16.16 -19.90 17.83
CA TYR A 662 -16.16 -21.03 18.77
C TYR A 662 -16.51 -22.37 18.12
N TYR A 663 -17.37 -22.35 17.09
CA TYR A 663 -17.86 -23.50 16.33
C TYR A 663 -17.56 -23.32 14.83
N PRO A 664 -16.28 -23.39 14.44
CA PRO A 664 -15.88 -23.21 13.05
C PRO A 664 -16.38 -24.35 12.18
N ILE A 665 -16.85 -24.00 10.97
CA ILE A 665 -17.22 -24.95 9.93
C ILE A 665 -16.01 -25.30 9.05
N LEU A 666 -16.13 -26.36 8.24
CA LEU A 666 -15.14 -26.74 7.22
C LEU A 666 -13.73 -27.11 7.77
N ASN A 667 -13.64 -27.57 9.02
CA ASN A 667 -12.39 -27.93 9.72
C ASN A 667 -11.42 -26.73 9.90
N LEU A 668 -11.95 -25.51 9.98
CA LEU A 668 -11.17 -24.34 10.36
C LEU A 668 -10.72 -24.43 11.83
N PRO A 669 -9.57 -23.83 12.19
CA PRO A 669 -9.13 -23.80 13.57
C PRO A 669 -10.09 -22.96 14.42
N LYS A 670 -10.37 -23.45 15.63
CA LYS A 670 -11.12 -22.69 16.65
C LYS A 670 -10.37 -21.41 16.99
N SER A 671 -11.13 -20.34 17.21
CA SER A 671 -10.62 -19.06 17.68
C SER A 671 -11.43 -18.60 18.89
N SER A 672 -11.09 -17.45 19.45
CA SER A 672 -11.85 -16.83 20.54
C SER A 672 -12.02 -15.34 20.26
N PHE A 673 -12.97 -14.70 20.94
CA PHE A 673 -13.15 -13.26 20.82
C PHE A 673 -11.87 -12.46 21.21
N LYS A 674 -11.14 -12.93 22.22
CA LYS A 674 -9.84 -12.36 22.60
C LYS A 674 -8.79 -12.50 21.48
N ALA A 675 -8.75 -13.65 20.81
CA ALA A 675 -7.86 -13.88 19.68
C ALA A 675 -8.25 -13.00 18.48
N TYR A 676 -9.54 -12.78 18.24
CA TYR A 676 -10.01 -11.83 17.23
C TYR A 676 -9.53 -10.40 17.55
N LEU A 677 -9.68 -9.91 18.78
CA LEU A 677 -9.20 -8.57 19.14
C LEU A 677 -7.69 -8.43 18.96
N ALA A 678 -6.92 -9.45 19.33
CA ALA A 678 -5.47 -9.50 19.18
C ALA A 678 -5.00 -9.69 17.72
N ASP A 679 -5.87 -10.15 16.82
CA ASP A 679 -5.53 -10.39 15.43
C ASP A 679 -5.52 -9.10 14.60
N SER A 680 -4.30 -8.59 14.36
CA SER A 680 -4.04 -7.45 13.47
C SER A 680 -3.74 -7.87 12.02
N GLU A 681 -3.59 -9.16 11.71
CA GLU A 681 -3.11 -9.61 10.41
C GLU A 681 -4.20 -9.48 9.34
N GLY A 682 -3.99 -8.62 8.33
CA GLY A 682 -4.98 -8.40 7.27
C GLY A 682 -6.23 -7.62 7.72
N ARG A 683 -6.26 -7.10 8.95
CA ARG A 683 -7.36 -6.28 9.49
C ARG A 683 -7.62 -5.03 8.67
N GLY A 684 -6.57 -4.30 8.28
CA GLY A 684 -6.71 -3.11 7.43
C GLY A 684 -7.43 -3.39 6.11
N TRP A 685 -7.15 -4.52 5.47
CA TRP A 685 -7.80 -4.94 4.23
C TRP A 685 -9.27 -5.31 4.43
N ALA A 686 -9.59 -6.02 5.51
CA ALA A 686 -10.98 -6.36 5.86
C ALA A 686 -11.81 -5.09 6.12
N LEU A 687 -11.26 -4.15 6.89
CA LEU A 687 -11.87 -2.86 7.17
C LEU A 687 -12.03 -2.03 5.89
N LEU A 688 -11.02 -1.97 5.02
CA LEU A 688 -11.10 -1.26 3.75
C LEU A 688 -12.15 -1.87 2.82
N ALA A 689 -12.21 -3.20 2.73
CA ALA A 689 -13.19 -3.90 1.91
C ALA A 689 -14.63 -3.59 2.38
N GLY A 690 -14.87 -3.60 3.70
CA GLY A 690 -16.18 -3.22 4.27
C GLY A 690 -16.55 -1.78 4.00
N PHE A 691 -15.58 -0.87 4.12
CA PHE A 691 -15.80 0.56 3.83
C PHE A 691 -16.15 0.79 2.36
N LEU A 692 -15.36 0.22 1.44
CA LEU A 692 -15.59 0.34 0.00
C LEU A 692 -16.92 -0.29 -0.42
N CYS A 693 -17.26 -1.45 0.14
CA CYS A 693 -18.55 -2.09 -0.16
C CYS A 693 -19.72 -1.27 0.40
N GLY A 694 -19.61 -0.72 1.61
CA GLY A 694 -20.64 0.13 2.19
C GLY A 694 -20.93 1.38 1.36
N PHE A 695 -19.88 2.07 0.88
CA PHE A 695 -20.06 3.17 -0.07
C PHE A 695 -20.62 2.71 -1.42
N GLY A 696 -20.16 1.57 -1.94
CA GLY A 696 -20.66 0.98 -3.19
C GLY A 696 -22.17 0.69 -3.13
N ASN A 697 -22.62 0.01 -2.07
CA ASN A 697 -24.03 -0.28 -1.84
C ASN A 697 -24.85 1.00 -1.64
N GLY A 698 -24.35 1.95 -0.85
CA GLY A 698 -25.01 3.25 -0.66
C GLY A 698 -25.23 3.98 -2.00
N LEU A 699 -24.20 4.03 -2.86
CA LEU A 699 -24.28 4.62 -4.20
C LEU A 699 -25.23 3.83 -5.12
N GLN A 700 -25.21 2.49 -5.06
CA GLN A 700 -26.15 1.65 -5.80
C GLN A 700 -27.60 1.97 -5.42
N PHE A 701 -27.91 2.09 -4.13
CA PHE A 701 -29.27 2.39 -3.67
C PHE A 701 -29.72 3.80 -4.04
N MET A 702 -28.84 4.80 -3.93
CA MET A 702 -29.11 6.16 -4.39
C MET A 702 -29.41 6.20 -5.90
N GLY A 703 -28.59 5.51 -6.70
CA GLY A 703 -28.81 5.37 -8.13
C GLY A 703 -30.12 4.64 -8.46
N GLY A 704 -30.43 3.57 -7.72
CA GLY A 704 -31.66 2.79 -7.87
C GLY A 704 -32.93 3.58 -7.57
N GLN A 705 -32.92 4.45 -6.55
CA GLN A 705 -34.06 5.32 -6.27
C GLN A 705 -34.40 6.25 -7.44
N ALA A 706 -33.39 6.72 -8.16
CA ALA A 706 -33.55 7.64 -9.31
C ALA A 706 -33.83 6.91 -10.65
N ALA A 707 -33.10 5.81 -10.92
CA ALA A 707 -33.09 5.12 -12.21
C ALA A 707 -33.96 3.85 -12.27
N GLY A 708 -34.52 3.42 -11.13
CA GLY A 708 -35.18 2.13 -10.92
C GLY A 708 -34.22 1.09 -10.35
N TYR A 709 -34.67 0.32 -9.36
CA TYR A 709 -33.83 -0.67 -8.68
C TYR A 709 -33.45 -1.84 -9.59
N ALA A 710 -34.29 -2.16 -10.58
CA ALA A 710 -34.02 -3.21 -11.56
C ALA A 710 -32.79 -2.87 -12.44
N ALA A 711 -32.64 -1.61 -12.86
CA ALA A 711 -31.45 -1.17 -13.60
C ALA A 711 -30.21 -1.05 -12.69
N ALA A 712 -30.38 -0.64 -11.43
CA ALA A 712 -29.28 -0.56 -10.46
C ALA A 712 -28.65 -1.93 -10.14
N ASP A 713 -29.39 -3.02 -10.32
CA ASP A 713 -28.85 -4.37 -10.20
C ASP A 713 -27.76 -4.67 -11.27
N ALA A 714 -27.57 -3.83 -12.29
CA ALA A 714 -26.42 -3.91 -13.20
C ALA A 714 -25.06 -3.79 -12.47
N VAL A 715 -25.02 -3.17 -11.28
CA VAL A 715 -23.83 -3.13 -10.40
C VAL A 715 -23.35 -4.54 -10.04
N GLN A 716 -24.25 -5.54 -10.10
CA GLN A 716 -23.92 -6.94 -9.86
C GLN A 716 -23.02 -7.55 -10.95
N ALA A 717 -22.63 -6.81 -12.00
CA ALA A 717 -21.53 -7.19 -12.90
C ALA A 717 -20.13 -7.20 -12.22
N LEU A 718 -20.08 -7.56 -10.93
CA LEU A 718 -18.90 -7.85 -10.13
C LEU A 718 -17.90 -8.78 -10.84
N PRO A 719 -18.30 -9.78 -11.66
CA PRO A 719 -17.37 -10.58 -12.44
C PRO A 719 -16.39 -9.77 -13.30
N LEU A 720 -16.75 -8.60 -13.81
CA LEU A 720 -15.85 -7.76 -14.62
C LEU A 720 -14.61 -7.32 -13.83
N VAL A 721 -14.83 -6.84 -12.61
CA VAL A 721 -13.77 -6.27 -11.76
C VAL A 721 -13.08 -7.37 -10.97
N SER A 722 -13.85 -8.30 -10.39
CA SER A 722 -13.29 -9.41 -9.60
C SER A 722 -12.43 -10.36 -10.43
N THR A 723 -12.86 -10.72 -11.65
CA THR A 723 -12.08 -11.59 -12.54
C THR A 723 -10.79 -10.91 -13.02
N PHE A 724 -10.82 -9.59 -13.26
CA PHE A 724 -9.62 -8.83 -13.56
C PHE A 724 -8.59 -8.92 -12.43
N TRP A 725 -9.01 -8.69 -11.18
CA TRP A 725 -8.16 -8.86 -10.01
C TRP A 725 -7.75 -10.33 -9.78
N ALA A 726 -8.62 -11.30 -10.10
CA ALA A 726 -8.34 -12.74 -10.05
C ALA A 726 -7.13 -13.11 -10.91
N ILE A 727 -7.13 -12.62 -12.15
CA ILE A 727 -6.06 -12.88 -13.13
C ILE A 727 -4.75 -12.20 -12.70
N LEU A 728 -4.82 -10.92 -12.29
CA LEU A 728 -3.63 -10.14 -11.97
C LEU A 728 -2.99 -10.54 -10.64
N LEU A 729 -3.78 -10.70 -9.58
CA LEU A 729 -3.29 -10.86 -8.21
C LEU A 729 -3.16 -12.32 -7.78
N PHE A 730 -4.04 -13.19 -8.26
CA PHE A 730 -4.08 -14.59 -7.83
C PHE A 730 -3.56 -15.54 -8.91
N GLY A 731 -3.25 -15.00 -10.11
CA GLY A 731 -2.83 -15.78 -11.25
C GLY A 731 -3.89 -16.80 -11.69
N GLU A 732 -5.17 -16.55 -11.38
CA GLU A 732 -6.25 -17.39 -11.88
C GLU A 732 -6.16 -17.44 -13.42
N TYR A 733 -6.28 -18.64 -13.98
CA TYR A 733 -6.17 -18.92 -15.42
C TYR A 733 -4.76 -18.80 -16.03
N ARG A 734 -3.69 -18.55 -15.24
CA ARG A 734 -2.32 -18.59 -15.79
C ARG A 734 -1.95 -19.99 -16.29
N LYS A 735 -1.30 -20.05 -17.46
CA LYS A 735 -0.93 -21.29 -18.16
C LYS A 735 -2.15 -22.19 -18.45
N SER A 736 -3.34 -21.61 -18.59
CA SER A 736 -4.52 -22.35 -19.03
C SER A 736 -4.59 -22.40 -20.56
N SER A 737 -5.42 -23.28 -21.11
CA SER A 737 -5.50 -23.51 -22.54
C SER A 737 -6.00 -22.27 -23.31
N ARG A 738 -5.67 -22.18 -24.60
CA ARG A 738 -6.21 -21.13 -25.49
C ARG A 738 -7.74 -21.08 -25.46
N ARG A 739 -8.39 -22.25 -25.35
CA ARG A 739 -9.84 -22.37 -25.19
C ARG A 739 -10.33 -21.62 -23.94
N THR A 740 -9.69 -21.83 -22.79
CA THR A 740 -10.01 -21.15 -21.53
C THR A 740 -9.91 -19.63 -21.67
N TYR A 741 -8.84 -19.12 -22.31
CA TYR A 741 -8.69 -17.68 -22.55
C TYR A 741 -9.74 -17.09 -23.49
N VAL A 742 -10.10 -17.80 -24.58
CA VAL A 742 -11.15 -17.33 -25.50
C VAL A 742 -12.49 -17.24 -24.78
N LEU A 743 -12.88 -18.29 -24.04
CA LEU A 743 -14.12 -18.29 -23.26
C LEU A 743 -14.14 -17.17 -22.20
N LEU A 744 -12.99 -16.90 -21.57
CA LEU A 744 -12.83 -15.85 -20.56
C LEU A 744 -13.05 -14.46 -21.15
N VAL A 745 -12.42 -14.17 -22.30
CA VAL A 745 -12.60 -12.89 -23.00
C VAL A 745 -14.05 -12.75 -23.48
N SER A 746 -14.64 -13.80 -24.05
CA SER A 746 -16.05 -13.80 -24.47
C SER A 746 -17.01 -13.54 -23.31
N MET A 747 -16.75 -14.14 -22.14
CA MET A 747 -17.53 -13.92 -20.92
C MET A 747 -17.47 -12.44 -20.49
N LEU A 748 -16.26 -11.86 -20.41
CA LEU A 748 -16.08 -10.47 -19.98
C LEU A 748 -16.71 -9.47 -20.96
N LEU A 749 -16.58 -9.69 -22.27
CA LEU A 749 -17.24 -8.86 -23.28
C LEU A 749 -18.77 -8.91 -23.13
N MET A 750 -19.33 -10.10 -22.88
CA MET A 750 -20.78 -10.24 -22.70
C MET A 750 -21.28 -9.53 -21.44
N PHE A 751 -20.52 -9.53 -20.34
CA PHE A 751 -20.86 -8.71 -19.16
C PHE A 751 -20.86 -7.21 -19.46
N ILE A 752 -19.91 -6.69 -20.26
CA ILE A 752 -19.89 -5.28 -20.67
C ILE A 752 -21.15 -4.93 -21.47
N VAL A 753 -21.53 -5.79 -22.42
CA VAL A 753 -22.76 -5.63 -23.21
C VAL A 753 -23.99 -5.67 -22.30
N ALA A 754 -24.06 -6.64 -21.38
CA ALA A 754 -25.18 -6.77 -20.45
C ALA A 754 -25.36 -5.51 -19.58
N VAL A 755 -24.28 -4.97 -19.02
CA VAL A 755 -24.31 -3.72 -18.23
C VAL A 755 -24.81 -2.55 -19.08
N GLY A 756 -24.28 -2.39 -20.30
CA GLY A 756 -24.69 -1.32 -21.20
C GLY A 756 -26.19 -1.36 -21.51
N ILE A 757 -26.72 -2.56 -21.79
CA ILE A 757 -28.14 -2.76 -22.10
C ILE A 757 -29.03 -2.56 -20.86
N LEU A 758 -28.64 -3.11 -19.70
CA LEU A 758 -29.38 -2.92 -18.45
C LEU A 758 -29.44 -1.44 -18.07
N MET A 759 -28.34 -0.70 -18.17
CA MET A 759 -28.31 0.73 -17.89
C MET A 759 -29.19 1.52 -18.88
N ALA A 760 -29.22 1.13 -20.17
CA ALA A 760 -30.10 1.73 -21.17
C ALA A 760 -31.61 1.45 -20.92
N SER A 761 -31.95 0.55 -19.99
CA SER A 761 -33.32 0.30 -19.56
C SER A 761 -33.79 1.26 -18.46
N SER A 762 -32.90 2.12 -17.93
CA SER A 762 -33.23 3.04 -16.83
C SER A 762 -34.45 3.91 -17.17
N GLY A 763 -35.40 3.97 -16.24
CA GLY A 763 -36.53 4.90 -16.29
C GLY A 763 -36.29 6.09 -15.37
N HIS A 764 -37.16 7.10 -15.43
CA HIS A 764 -37.25 8.12 -14.39
C HIS A 764 -38.58 7.94 -13.65
N ARG A 765 -38.49 7.88 -12.32
CA ARG A 765 -39.65 7.84 -11.45
C ARG A 765 -40.30 9.23 -11.46
N LYS A 766 -41.60 9.29 -11.79
CA LYS A 766 -42.37 10.53 -11.90
C LYS A 766 -42.73 11.11 -10.54
#